data_AF-A0A1X1QST8-F1
#
_entry.id   AF-A0A1X1QST8-F1
#
_cell.length_a   1.000
_cell.length_b   1.000
_cell.length_c   1.000
_cell.angle_alpha   90.00
_cell.angle_beta   90.00
_cell.angle_gamma   90.00
#
_symmetry.space_group_name_H-M   'P 1'
#
loop_
_entity.id
_entity.type
_entity.pdbx_description
1 polymer ?
#
loop_
_entity_poly.entity_id
_entity_poly.type
_entity_poly.pdbx_seq_one_letter_code
_entity_poly.pdbx_strand_id
1 'polypeptide(L)'
;MELFAFIAHWAHSVAGLLIVGTSVICLMSLDASTNALNAAGQRLLKSTLILAFILVLSGLFLPPIQAVSISGNSADVFNQELLSLVLFSTRFGSVWAIQEGLSILLLMSLLFHRPLISTFQHKSFFTWLITATSLMLVAGSFKSHAAGLEPIWPGILGHSLHLLAASYWLGALPALWLVFYSSTSQACQPTEATNPITLLKRFSLLASAMVGIILLSGIVIGFLQIDRWAELFSTSYGHYLLVKVFLFLLMISIAGIIRFRYLPKNNAGAPSQIINKAIATWIAIETIIGLVLLGFATVLKNTTPAAHETEIVWPFDFRLSLDATWSETASVQSQVFLGLILITLAAALTLYLFRALQFKKYALIAGGVLTFVGIATALQPLSIPANPDTYRNSTVPYDAITIDNGQRIFSDNCASCHGAEGKGDGVLADDLDVMMMDLNQMHSVGSTAGDMYWSFNQELFKDEYHSPIQPLDEDEVWELINYLSATASSYTARSLYTYIDPNNPFIGAPDFYYSTDSTSGNLKDFRNDKAILLVFFSWPESKGRLNKLKENYKSITANNTDIIAIEIAQDNKAKDNPKPNYPFIVITDQAEPLVNAYMPFRRSIMNKPDFDFASPLLHIEYIVDRFGYLRARWIPENNTSKWTDFPLLNNELAKLANEPEILPPPDEHTH
;
A
#
# COMPACT_ATOMS: atom_id res chain seq x y z
N MET A 1 -3.05 -22.20 18.97
CA MET A 1 -4.30 -21.71 18.35
C MET A 1 -4.12 -21.31 16.90
N GLU A 2 -3.04 -20.59 16.56
CA GLU A 2 -2.75 -20.15 15.17
C GLU A 2 -2.73 -21.26 14.13
N LEU A 3 -2.08 -22.41 14.42
CA LEU A 3 -2.08 -23.55 13.50
C LEU A 3 -3.49 -24.08 13.23
N PHE A 4 -4.35 -24.12 14.24
CA PHE A 4 -5.75 -24.56 14.08
C PHE A 4 -6.54 -23.57 13.23
N ALA A 5 -6.36 -22.26 13.49
CA ALA A 5 -6.96 -21.20 12.68
C ALA A 5 -6.53 -21.30 11.20
N PHE A 6 -5.23 -21.48 10.96
CA PHE A 6 -4.68 -21.72 9.64
C PHE A 6 -5.32 -22.92 8.96
N ILE A 7 -5.38 -24.08 9.63
CA ILE A 7 -5.98 -25.30 9.07
C ILE A 7 -7.45 -25.10 8.73
N ALA A 8 -8.23 -24.45 9.59
CA ALA A 8 -9.66 -24.20 9.35
C ALA A 8 -9.87 -23.28 8.15
N HIS A 9 -9.15 -22.14 8.09
CA HIS A 9 -9.23 -21.22 6.95
C HIS A 9 -8.77 -21.86 5.65
N TRP A 10 -7.67 -22.62 5.69
CA TRP A 10 -7.12 -23.32 4.53
C TRP A 10 -8.08 -24.40 4.04
N ALA A 11 -8.60 -25.25 4.93
CA ALA A 11 -9.54 -26.31 4.60
C ALA A 11 -10.83 -25.76 3.98
N HIS A 12 -11.41 -24.70 4.57
CA HIS A 12 -12.62 -24.06 4.05
C HIS A 12 -12.40 -23.49 2.64
N SER A 13 -11.30 -22.74 2.44
CA SER A 13 -11.00 -22.12 1.15
C SER A 13 -10.69 -23.18 0.08
N VAL A 14 -9.84 -24.15 0.39
CA VAL A 14 -9.44 -25.21 -0.53
C VAL A 14 -10.65 -26.08 -0.89
N ALA A 15 -11.48 -26.47 0.08
CA ALA A 15 -12.67 -27.27 -0.20
C ALA A 15 -13.62 -26.56 -1.19
N GLY A 16 -13.87 -25.26 -1.00
CA GLY A 16 -14.67 -24.45 -1.93
C GLY A 16 -14.08 -24.41 -3.34
N LEU A 17 -12.78 -24.16 -3.46
CA LEU A 17 -12.07 -24.15 -4.76
C LEU A 17 -12.16 -25.52 -5.46
N LEU A 18 -11.90 -26.60 -4.72
CA LEU A 18 -11.92 -27.97 -5.25
C LEU A 18 -13.33 -28.41 -5.68
N ILE A 19 -14.38 -27.98 -4.98
CA ILE A 19 -15.78 -28.29 -5.35
C ILE A 19 -16.12 -27.67 -6.71
N VAL A 20 -15.77 -26.39 -6.94
CA VAL A 20 -15.99 -25.74 -8.24
C VAL A 20 -15.24 -26.49 -9.33
N GLY A 21 -13.93 -26.67 -9.18
CA GLY A 21 -13.11 -27.28 -10.23
C GLY A 21 -13.47 -28.74 -10.51
N THR A 22 -13.80 -29.53 -9.48
CA THR A 22 -14.29 -30.90 -9.66
C THR A 22 -15.62 -30.91 -10.41
N SER A 23 -16.53 -29.99 -10.10
CA SER A 23 -17.82 -29.87 -10.79
C SER A 23 -17.66 -29.43 -12.25
N VAL A 24 -16.69 -28.55 -12.54
CA VAL A 24 -16.32 -28.16 -13.91
C VAL A 24 -15.80 -29.35 -14.70
N ILE A 25 -14.90 -30.16 -14.13
CA ILE A 25 -14.38 -31.37 -14.79
C ILE A 25 -15.51 -32.38 -15.03
N CYS A 26 -16.38 -32.61 -14.04
CA CYS A 26 -17.56 -33.46 -14.22
C CYS A 26 -18.44 -32.97 -15.38
N LEU A 27 -18.77 -31.68 -15.42
CA LEU A 27 -19.57 -31.05 -16.48
C LEU A 27 -18.92 -31.19 -17.87
N MET A 28 -17.60 -30.99 -17.97
CA MET A 28 -16.84 -31.14 -19.22
C MET A 28 -16.68 -32.60 -19.67
N SER A 29 -16.80 -33.55 -18.74
CA SER A 29 -16.67 -34.99 -18.97
C SER A 29 -17.98 -35.70 -19.35
N LEU A 30 -19.12 -35.01 -19.23
CA LEU A 30 -20.43 -35.55 -19.60
C LEU A 30 -20.44 -35.95 -21.08
N ASP A 31 -20.92 -37.16 -21.34
CA ASP A 31 -21.14 -37.66 -22.69
C ASP A 31 -22.29 -36.88 -23.34
N ALA A 32 -22.05 -36.36 -24.55
CA ALA A 32 -23.05 -35.63 -25.32
C ALA A 32 -24.25 -36.50 -25.73
N SER A 33 -24.09 -37.82 -25.76
CA SER A 33 -25.13 -38.76 -26.21
C SER A 33 -26.04 -39.26 -25.10
N THR A 34 -25.51 -39.50 -23.89
CA THR A 34 -26.23 -40.14 -22.77
C THR A 34 -26.44 -39.20 -21.57
N ASN A 35 -25.72 -38.06 -21.54
CA ASN A 35 -25.71 -37.12 -20.42
C ASN A 35 -25.43 -37.80 -19.06
N ALA A 36 -24.72 -38.94 -19.04
CA ALA A 36 -24.48 -39.77 -17.87
C ALA A 36 -23.02 -39.67 -17.37
N LEU A 37 -22.80 -39.92 -16.08
CA LEU A 37 -21.46 -39.98 -15.47
C LEU A 37 -20.82 -41.36 -15.68
N ASN A 38 -19.58 -41.37 -16.18
CA ASN A 38 -18.75 -42.57 -16.19
C ASN A 38 -18.25 -42.95 -14.78
N ALA A 39 -17.56 -44.09 -14.65
CA ALA A 39 -17.04 -44.58 -13.37
C ALA A 39 -16.10 -43.57 -12.66
N ALA A 40 -15.31 -42.79 -13.42
CA ALA A 40 -14.46 -41.75 -12.85
C ALA A 40 -15.30 -40.57 -12.31
N GLY A 41 -16.34 -40.16 -13.05
CA GLY A 41 -17.29 -39.14 -12.64
C GLY A 41 -18.05 -39.50 -11.36
N GLN A 42 -18.40 -40.78 -11.17
CA GLN A 42 -19.01 -41.24 -9.91
C GLN A 42 -18.05 -41.14 -8.71
N ARG A 43 -16.75 -41.42 -8.91
CA ARG A 43 -15.73 -41.23 -7.86
C ARG A 43 -15.56 -39.75 -7.53
N LEU A 44 -15.50 -38.89 -8.54
CA LEU A 44 -15.43 -37.44 -8.36
C LEU A 44 -16.63 -36.90 -7.59
N LEU A 45 -17.85 -37.35 -7.88
CA LEU A 45 -19.05 -36.95 -7.13
C LEU A 45 -18.96 -37.31 -5.64
N LYS A 46 -18.43 -38.50 -5.31
CA LYS A 46 -18.19 -38.91 -3.92
C LYS A 46 -17.12 -38.04 -3.25
N SER A 47 -16.04 -37.70 -3.98
CA SER A 47 -15.02 -36.77 -3.49
C SER A 47 -15.61 -35.38 -3.23
N THR A 48 -16.48 -34.87 -4.09
CA THR A 48 -17.17 -33.59 -3.89
C THR A 48 -18.05 -33.60 -2.63
N LEU A 49 -18.72 -34.72 -2.32
CA LEU A 49 -19.48 -34.86 -1.07
C LEU A 49 -18.58 -34.76 0.16
N ILE A 50 -17.42 -35.42 0.16
CA ILE A 50 -16.44 -35.33 1.26
C ILE A 50 -15.94 -33.89 1.41
N LEU A 51 -15.63 -33.22 0.30
CA LEU A 51 -15.21 -31.82 0.30
C LEU A 51 -16.30 -30.90 0.85
N ALA A 52 -17.58 -31.14 0.54
CA ALA A 52 -18.69 -30.37 1.09
C ALA A 52 -18.85 -30.56 2.61
N PHE A 53 -18.59 -31.77 3.12
CA PHE A 53 -18.55 -32.01 4.56
C PHE A 53 -17.39 -31.24 5.22
N ILE A 54 -16.19 -31.27 4.63
CA ILE A 54 -15.03 -30.50 5.12
C ILE A 54 -15.34 -29.00 5.10
N LEU A 55 -15.98 -28.50 4.03
CA LEU A 55 -16.35 -27.10 3.85
C LEU A 55 -17.25 -26.60 4.98
N VAL A 56 -18.33 -27.34 5.29
CA VAL A 56 -19.25 -27.03 6.40
C VAL A 56 -18.53 -27.14 7.74
N LEU A 57 -17.84 -28.25 7.99
CA LEU A 57 -17.16 -28.46 9.27
C LEU A 57 -16.13 -27.37 9.57
N SER A 58 -15.29 -27.02 8.60
CA SER A 58 -14.31 -25.93 8.74
C SER A 58 -14.96 -24.56 8.87
N GLY A 59 -16.09 -24.33 8.19
CA GLY A 59 -16.86 -23.09 8.26
C GLY A 59 -17.44 -22.82 9.66
N LEU A 60 -17.89 -23.86 10.36
CA LEU A 60 -18.39 -23.76 11.74
C LEU A 60 -17.32 -23.32 12.77
N PHE A 61 -16.05 -23.56 12.50
CA PHE A 61 -14.96 -23.13 13.38
C PHE A 61 -14.53 -21.67 13.19
N LEU A 62 -14.96 -21.01 12.10
CA LEU A 62 -14.50 -19.65 11.79
C LEU A 62 -14.96 -18.57 12.79
N PRO A 63 -16.22 -18.54 13.29
CA PRO A 63 -16.62 -17.54 14.28
C PRO A 63 -15.87 -17.64 15.62
N PRO A 64 -15.68 -18.83 16.22
CA PRO A 64 -14.81 -19.00 17.38
C PRO A 64 -13.36 -18.53 17.16
N ILE A 65 -12.79 -18.79 15.98
CA ILE A 65 -11.44 -18.30 15.63
C ILE A 65 -11.41 -16.77 15.58
N GLN A 66 -12.43 -16.15 14.96
CA GLN A 66 -12.54 -14.70 14.89
C GLN A 66 -12.71 -14.06 16.27
N ALA A 67 -13.44 -14.70 17.18
CA ALA A 67 -13.59 -14.24 18.56
C ALA A 67 -12.24 -14.19 19.30
N VAL A 68 -11.42 -15.24 19.17
CA VAL A 68 -10.05 -15.26 19.74
C VAL A 68 -9.15 -14.21 19.12
N SER A 69 -9.27 -13.98 17.81
CA SER A 69 -8.48 -12.95 17.13
C SER A 69 -8.79 -11.54 17.65
N ILE A 70 -10.02 -11.29 18.13
CA ILE A 70 -10.43 -10.00 18.68
C ILE A 70 -10.04 -9.89 20.15
N SER A 71 -10.21 -10.95 20.96
CA SER A 71 -9.89 -10.89 22.40
C SER A 71 -8.40 -11.03 22.70
N GLY A 72 -7.61 -11.57 21.76
CA GLY A 72 -6.20 -11.91 21.97
C GLY A 72 -5.99 -13.11 22.90
N ASN A 73 -7.06 -13.72 23.43
CA ASN A 73 -6.98 -14.78 24.42
C ASN A 73 -7.69 -16.06 23.96
N SER A 74 -6.92 -17.15 23.92
CA SER A 74 -7.40 -18.48 23.55
C SER A 74 -8.46 -19.07 24.49
N ALA A 75 -8.62 -18.56 25.71
CA ALA A 75 -9.67 -18.99 26.62
C ALA A 75 -11.08 -18.59 26.14
N ASP A 76 -11.19 -17.58 25.29
CA ASP A 76 -12.46 -17.00 24.87
C ASP A 76 -13.09 -17.65 23.63
N VAL A 77 -12.55 -18.78 23.15
CA VAL A 77 -13.05 -19.50 21.95
C VAL A 77 -14.57 -19.72 21.98
N PHE A 78 -15.11 -20.03 23.17
CA PHE A 78 -16.54 -20.28 23.37
C PHE A 78 -17.20 -19.26 24.29
N ASN A 79 -16.61 -18.07 24.44
CA ASN A 79 -17.21 -16.99 25.20
C ASN A 79 -18.49 -16.51 24.47
N GLN A 80 -19.62 -16.62 25.16
CA GLN A 80 -20.94 -16.36 24.58
C GLN A 80 -21.14 -14.90 24.15
N GLU A 81 -20.57 -13.95 24.90
CA GLU A 81 -20.71 -12.52 24.61
C GLU A 81 -19.90 -12.14 23.36
N LEU A 82 -18.64 -12.58 23.29
CA LEU A 82 -17.77 -12.39 22.12
C LEU A 82 -18.32 -13.07 20.87
N LEU A 83 -18.85 -14.30 20.99
CA LEU A 83 -19.48 -14.98 19.86
C LEU A 83 -20.73 -14.26 19.37
N SER A 84 -21.56 -13.74 20.28
CA SER A 84 -22.73 -12.92 19.93
C SER A 84 -22.32 -11.65 19.19
N LEU A 85 -21.31 -10.95 19.68
CA LEU A 85 -20.73 -9.78 19.04
C LEU A 85 -20.25 -10.10 17.61
N VAL A 86 -19.42 -11.14 17.46
CA VAL A 86 -18.89 -11.57 16.15
C VAL A 86 -20.00 -11.96 15.18
N LEU A 87 -21.00 -12.73 15.62
CA LEU A 87 -22.03 -13.26 14.74
C LEU A 87 -23.08 -12.23 14.32
N PHE A 88 -23.47 -11.32 15.22
CA PHE A 88 -24.63 -10.44 14.99
C PHE A 88 -24.26 -8.97 14.86
N SER A 89 -23.13 -8.53 15.42
CA SER A 89 -22.74 -7.11 15.45
C SER A 89 -21.61 -6.77 14.48
N THR A 90 -21.05 -7.76 13.77
CA THR A 90 -19.99 -7.52 12.78
C THR A 90 -20.42 -7.87 11.35
N ARG A 91 -19.77 -7.20 10.39
CA ARG A 91 -19.85 -7.56 8.97
C ARG A 91 -19.36 -9.00 8.70
N PHE A 92 -18.41 -9.49 9.49
CA PHE A 92 -17.93 -10.86 9.39
C PHE A 92 -19.08 -11.87 9.60
N GLY A 93 -19.89 -11.66 10.65
CA GLY A 93 -20.99 -12.57 11.00
C GLY A 93 -22.05 -12.70 9.92
N SER A 94 -22.47 -11.58 9.31
CA SER A 94 -23.46 -11.60 8.22
C SER A 94 -22.93 -12.27 6.94
N VAL A 95 -21.67 -12.01 6.58
CA VAL A 95 -21.02 -12.68 5.44
C VAL A 95 -20.83 -14.17 5.71
N TRP A 96 -20.41 -14.54 6.93
CA TRP A 96 -20.26 -15.93 7.34
C TRP A 96 -21.59 -16.68 7.26
N ALA A 97 -22.69 -16.09 7.74
CA ALA A 97 -24.01 -16.74 7.70
C ALA A 97 -24.45 -17.08 6.26
N ILE A 98 -24.18 -16.19 5.29
CA ILE A 98 -24.43 -16.44 3.87
C ILE A 98 -23.55 -17.59 3.35
N GLN A 99 -22.26 -17.58 3.66
CA GLN A 99 -21.33 -18.62 3.21
C GLN A 99 -21.66 -20.00 3.80
N GLU A 100 -21.96 -20.05 5.09
CA GLU A 100 -22.28 -21.29 5.80
C GLU A 100 -23.65 -21.82 5.34
N GLY A 101 -24.64 -20.94 5.17
CA GLY A 101 -25.94 -21.30 4.60
C GLY A 101 -25.82 -21.91 3.20
N LEU A 102 -25.00 -21.31 2.32
CA LEU A 102 -24.71 -21.88 1.00
C LEU A 102 -23.94 -23.20 1.09
N SER A 103 -22.99 -23.34 2.02
CA SER A 103 -22.23 -24.58 2.25
C SER A 103 -23.13 -25.73 2.68
N ILE A 104 -24.08 -25.48 3.58
CA ILE A 104 -25.08 -26.45 4.02
C ILE A 104 -26.01 -26.82 2.85
N LEU A 105 -26.46 -25.83 2.07
CA LEU A 105 -27.30 -26.08 0.89
C LEU A 105 -26.58 -26.93 -0.17
N LEU A 106 -25.28 -26.70 -0.38
CA LEU A 106 -24.42 -27.52 -1.23
C LEU A 106 -24.30 -28.95 -0.71
N LEU A 107 -24.03 -29.12 0.59
CA LEU A 107 -23.97 -30.44 1.23
C LEU A 107 -25.29 -31.21 1.07
N MET A 108 -26.42 -30.54 1.31
CA MET A 108 -27.75 -31.12 1.11
C MET A 108 -27.98 -31.50 -0.36
N SER A 109 -27.61 -30.63 -1.31
CA SER A 109 -27.70 -30.91 -2.74
C SER A 109 -26.91 -32.17 -3.13
N LEU A 110 -25.74 -32.40 -2.51
CA LEU A 110 -24.89 -33.56 -2.75
C LEU A 110 -25.38 -34.83 -2.04
N LEU A 111 -25.95 -34.72 -0.84
CA LEU A 111 -26.57 -35.86 -0.14
C LEU A 111 -27.79 -36.37 -0.92
N PHE A 112 -28.60 -35.46 -1.46
CA PHE A 112 -29.77 -35.76 -2.30
C PHE A 112 -29.47 -35.74 -3.80
N HIS A 113 -28.21 -36.01 -4.21
CA HIS A 113 -27.82 -35.94 -5.62
C HIS A 113 -28.65 -36.87 -6.53
N ARG A 114 -29.03 -38.07 -6.06
CA ARG A 114 -29.80 -39.04 -6.88
C ARG A 114 -31.15 -38.48 -7.34
N PRO A 115 -32.09 -38.08 -6.44
CA PRO A 115 -33.36 -37.51 -6.86
C PRO A 115 -33.22 -36.19 -7.61
N LEU A 116 -32.23 -35.35 -7.26
CA LEU A 116 -32.00 -34.08 -7.94
C LEU A 116 -31.52 -34.28 -9.38
N ILE A 117 -30.59 -35.21 -9.60
CA ILE A 117 -30.10 -35.56 -10.93
C ILE A 117 -31.21 -36.20 -11.77
N SER A 118 -32.07 -37.06 -11.19
CA SER A 118 -33.18 -37.64 -11.95
C SER A 118 -34.19 -36.58 -12.41
N THR A 119 -34.39 -35.52 -11.62
CA THR A 119 -35.34 -34.45 -11.94
C THR A 119 -34.74 -33.39 -12.89
N PHE A 120 -33.51 -32.94 -12.63
CA PHE A 120 -32.90 -31.80 -13.31
C PHE A 120 -31.82 -32.16 -14.32
N GLN A 121 -31.48 -33.44 -14.46
CA GLN A 121 -30.37 -33.97 -15.25
C GLN A 121 -28.99 -33.56 -14.72
N HIS A 122 -27.95 -34.29 -15.14
CA HIS A 122 -26.58 -34.08 -14.67
C HIS A 122 -26.05 -32.67 -14.98
N LYS A 123 -26.32 -32.15 -16.19
CA LYS A 123 -25.85 -30.82 -16.62
C LYS A 123 -26.31 -29.72 -15.66
N SER A 124 -27.61 -29.64 -15.38
CA SER A 124 -28.19 -28.60 -14.51
C SER A 124 -27.71 -28.73 -13.07
N PHE A 125 -27.54 -29.97 -12.59
CA PHE A 125 -27.02 -30.24 -11.25
C PHE A 125 -25.59 -29.71 -11.07
N PHE A 126 -24.68 -29.99 -12.01
CA PHE A 126 -23.31 -29.48 -11.92
C PHE A 126 -23.24 -27.96 -12.13
N THR A 127 -24.08 -27.39 -13.00
CA THR A 127 -24.14 -25.93 -13.13
C THR A 127 -24.60 -25.27 -11.84
N TRP A 128 -25.56 -25.87 -11.11
CA TRP A 128 -25.98 -25.40 -9.79
C TRP A 128 -24.85 -25.45 -8.76
N LEU A 129 -24.11 -26.57 -8.68
CA LEU A 129 -22.97 -26.68 -7.77
C LEU A 129 -21.90 -25.62 -8.06
N ILE A 130 -21.60 -25.38 -9.34
CA ILE A 130 -20.64 -24.36 -9.77
C ILE A 130 -21.13 -22.97 -9.37
N THR A 131 -22.39 -22.61 -9.66
CA THR A 131 -22.90 -21.26 -9.38
C THR A 131 -23.02 -20.99 -7.89
N ALA A 132 -23.58 -21.92 -7.12
CA ALA A 132 -23.74 -21.77 -5.67
C ALA A 132 -22.39 -21.69 -4.95
N THR A 133 -21.43 -22.54 -5.32
CA THR A 133 -20.07 -22.48 -4.72
C THR A 133 -19.32 -21.22 -5.17
N SER A 134 -19.47 -20.79 -6.43
CA SER A 134 -18.88 -19.53 -6.90
C SER A 134 -19.44 -18.32 -6.14
N LEU A 135 -20.76 -18.28 -5.90
CA LEU A 135 -21.39 -17.22 -5.12
C LEU A 135 -20.89 -17.21 -3.67
N MET A 136 -20.73 -18.39 -3.06
CA MET A 136 -20.14 -18.53 -1.73
C MET A 136 -18.69 -18.00 -1.67
N LEU A 137 -17.87 -18.29 -2.68
CA LEU A 137 -16.50 -17.76 -2.76
C LEU A 137 -16.47 -16.24 -2.90
N VAL A 138 -17.33 -15.68 -3.76
CA VAL A 138 -17.46 -14.23 -3.96
C VAL A 138 -17.93 -13.53 -2.70
N ALA A 139 -18.89 -14.10 -1.97
CA ALA A 139 -19.32 -13.57 -0.67
C ALA A 139 -18.13 -13.45 0.30
N GLY A 140 -17.17 -14.39 0.24
CA GLY A 140 -15.95 -14.37 1.06
C GLY A 140 -15.05 -13.16 0.83
N SER A 141 -15.11 -12.50 -0.32
CA SER A 141 -14.37 -11.26 -0.61
C SER A 141 -14.85 -10.08 0.24
N PHE A 142 -16.07 -10.12 0.76
CA PHE A 142 -16.65 -9.03 1.57
C PHE A 142 -16.18 -9.04 3.03
N LYS A 143 -15.40 -10.05 3.45
CA LYS A 143 -14.79 -10.14 4.79
C LYS A 143 -13.25 -10.17 4.74
N SER A 144 -12.63 -9.83 3.62
CA SER A 144 -11.16 -9.75 3.49
C SER A 144 -10.67 -8.30 3.62
N HIS A 145 -9.36 -8.09 3.75
CA HIS A 145 -8.74 -6.75 3.74
C HIS A 145 -9.16 -5.91 2.51
N ALA A 146 -9.45 -6.55 1.38
CA ALA A 146 -9.95 -5.89 0.18
C ALA A 146 -11.28 -5.15 0.37
N ALA A 147 -12.03 -5.47 1.42
CA ALA A 147 -13.29 -4.84 1.77
C ALA A 147 -13.14 -3.62 2.70
N GLY A 148 -11.92 -3.32 3.15
CA GLY A 148 -11.57 -2.12 3.92
C GLY A 148 -10.78 -1.08 3.11
N LEU A 149 -10.55 -1.34 1.82
CA LEU A 149 -9.89 -0.38 0.91
C LEU A 149 -10.86 0.74 0.51
N GLU A 150 -10.32 1.94 0.31
CA GLU A 150 -11.04 3.08 -0.29
C GLU A 150 -10.33 3.50 -1.59
N PRO A 151 -10.98 3.44 -2.77
CA PRO A 151 -12.33 2.92 -3.03
C PRO A 151 -12.43 1.39 -2.91
N ILE A 152 -13.57 0.89 -2.42
CA ILE A 152 -13.75 -0.54 -2.08
C ILE A 152 -13.85 -1.48 -3.29
N TRP A 153 -14.34 -0.98 -4.43
CA TRP A 153 -14.76 -1.83 -5.55
C TRP A 153 -13.61 -2.51 -6.31
N PRO A 154 -12.43 -1.90 -6.57
CA PRO A 154 -11.35 -2.57 -7.30
C PRO A 154 -10.79 -3.74 -6.50
N GLY A 155 -10.66 -3.59 -5.18
CA GLY A 155 -10.22 -4.64 -4.27
C GLY A 155 -11.17 -5.83 -4.27
N ILE A 156 -12.48 -5.60 -4.04
CA ILE A 156 -13.48 -6.67 -4.02
C ILE A 156 -13.57 -7.37 -5.38
N LEU A 157 -13.59 -6.61 -6.48
CA LEU A 157 -13.68 -7.17 -7.83
C LEU A 157 -12.43 -7.99 -8.16
N GLY A 158 -11.25 -7.44 -7.91
CA GLY A 158 -9.97 -8.12 -8.10
C GLY A 158 -9.91 -9.43 -7.32
N HIS A 159 -10.21 -9.40 -6.03
CA HIS A 159 -10.17 -10.60 -5.18
C HIS A 159 -11.19 -11.66 -5.61
N SER A 160 -12.41 -11.23 -5.97
CA SER A 160 -13.47 -12.13 -6.45
C SER A 160 -13.08 -12.81 -7.76
N LEU A 161 -12.58 -12.05 -8.74
CA LEU A 161 -12.10 -12.59 -10.01
C LEU A 161 -10.91 -13.53 -9.81
N HIS A 162 -9.99 -13.19 -8.90
CA HIS A 162 -8.83 -14.02 -8.58
C HIS A 162 -9.26 -15.37 -7.99
N LEU A 163 -10.16 -15.38 -6.99
CA LEU A 163 -10.67 -16.59 -6.36
C LEU A 163 -11.49 -17.46 -7.33
N LEU A 164 -12.33 -16.85 -8.17
CA LEU A 164 -13.06 -17.58 -9.19
C LEU A 164 -12.09 -18.19 -10.21
N ALA A 165 -11.15 -17.42 -10.74
CA ALA A 165 -10.19 -17.97 -11.70
C ALA A 165 -9.33 -19.10 -11.09
N ALA A 166 -8.93 -18.96 -9.83
CA ALA A 166 -8.24 -20.02 -9.09
C ALA A 166 -9.11 -21.29 -8.91
N SER A 167 -10.42 -21.14 -8.63
CA SER A 167 -11.32 -22.29 -8.44
C SER A 167 -11.58 -23.06 -9.74
N TYR A 168 -11.66 -22.38 -10.88
CA TYR A 168 -11.84 -23.01 -12.19
C TYR A 168 -10.55 -23.64 -12.73
N TRP A 169 -9.38 -23.10 -12.39
CA TRP A 169 -8.09 -23.65 -12.82
C TRP A 169 -7.47 -24.60 -11.78
N LEU A 170 -6.99 -24.08 -10.65
CA LEU A 170 -6.33 -24.88 -9.61
C LEU A 170 -7.28 -25.90 -9.00
N GLY A 171 -8.54 -25.50 -8.77
CA GLY A 171 -9.57 -26.37 -8.21
C GLY A 171 -9.85 -27.64 -9.04
N ALA A 172 -9.58 -27.59 -10.35
CA ALA A 172 -9.88 -28.67 -11.28
C ALA A 172 -8.73 -29.69 -11.41
N LEU A 173 -7.51 -29.36 -10.96
CA LEU A 173 -6.32 -30.19 -11.15
C LEU A 173 -6.43 -31.58 -10.49
N PRO A 174 -6.91 -31.74 -9.24
CA PRO A 174 -7.05 -33.07 -8.64
C PRO A 174 -8.07 -33.95 -9.37
N ALA A 175 -9.17 -33.35 -9.85
CA ALA A 175 -10.18 -34.05 -10.61
C ALA A 175 -9.62 -34.52 -11.97
N LEU A 176 -8.86 -33.65 -12.65
CA LEU A 176 -8.16 -33.99 -13.89
C LEU A 176 -7.11 -35.09 -13.67
N TRP A 177 -6.36 -35.02 -12.57
CA TRP A 177 -5.43 -36.07 -12.16
C TRP A 177 -6.13 -37.42 -12.00
N LEU A 178 -7.27 -37.47 -11.31
CA LEU A 178 -8.03 -38.72 -11.11
C LEU A 178 -8.48 -39.32 -12.45
N VAL A 179 -8.98 -38.49 -13.36
CA VAL A 179 -9.38 -38.93 -14.72
C VAL A 179 -8.18 -39.55 -15.45
N PHE A 180 -7.04 -38.86 -15.50
CA PHE A 180 -5.84 -39.38 -16.16
C PHE A 180 -5.28 -40.62 -15.48
N TYR A 181 -5.22 -40.64 -14.16
CA TYR A 181 -4.76 -41.79 -13.37
C TYR A 181 -5.63 -43.02 -13.63
N SER A 182 -6.97 -42.87 -13.61
CA SER A 182 -7.90 -43.97 -13.89
C SER A 182 -7.76 -44.54 -15.30
N SER A 183 -7.35 -43.71 -16.28
CA SER A 183 -7.11 -44.14 -17.67
C SER A 183 -5.80 -44.92 -17.88
N THR A 184 -4.96 -45.05 -16.85
CA THR A 184 -3.72 -45.82 -16.92
C THR A 184 -3.91 -47.32 -16.66
N SER A 185 -5.05 -47.73 -16.09
CA SER A 185 -5.35 -49.13 -15.81
C SER A 185 -5.91 -49.86 -17.04
N GLN A 186 -5.41 -51.07 -17.29
CA GLN A 186 -5.69 -51.90 -18.47
C GLN A 186 -7.12 -52.48 -18.52
N ALA A 187 -7.93 -52.28 -17.47
CA ALA A 187 -9.23 -52.93 -17.28
C ALA A 187 -10.45 -52.19 -17.87
N CYS A 188 -10.29 -51.01 -18.48
CA CYS A 188 -11.40 -50.28 -19.09
C CYS A 188 -11.55 -50.64 -20.57
N GLN A 189 -12.65 -51.30 -20.93
CA GLN A 189 -13.05 -51.51 -22.31
C GLN A 189 -13.23 -50.15 -23.04
N PRO A 190 -12.95 -50.06 -24.36
CA PRO A 190 -12.79 -48.79 -25.07
C PRO A 190 -14.09 -48.05 -25.41
N THR A 191 -15.25 -48.54 -25.02
CA THR A 191 -16.51 -48.20 -25.70
C THR A 191 -17.32 -47.04 -25.11
N GLU A 192 -17.03 -46.56 -23.88
CA GLU A 192 -17.91 -45.55 -23.23
C GLU A 192 -17.19 -44.43 -22.44
N ALA A 193 -15.85 -44.35 -22.46
CA ALA A 193 -15.12 -43.34 -21.67
C ALA A 193 -14.74 -42.11 -22.51
N THR A 194 -15.06 -40.91 -22.00
CA THR A 194 -14.60 -39.63 -22.54
C THR A 194 -13.09 -39.63 -22.74
N ASN A 195 -12.61 -39.33 -23.95
CA ASN A 195 -11.19 -39.29 -24.27
C ASN A 195 -10.46 -38.26 -23.36
N PRO A 196 -9.56 -38.69 -22.43
CA PRO A 196 -8.90 -37.79 -21.49
C PRO A 196 -8.13 -36.65 -22.16
N ILE A 197 -7.65 -36.87 -23.38
CA ILE A 197 -6.92 -35.85 -24.15
C ILE A 197 -7.86 -34.77 -24.68
N THR A 198 -9.08 -35.13 -25.08
CA THR A 198 -10.10 -34.15 -25.50
C THR A 198 -10.51 -33.27 -24.30
N LEU A 199 -10.69 -33.87 -23.13
CA LEU A 199 -10.93 -33.15 -21.89
C LEU A 199 -9.77 -32.20 -21.57
N LEU A 200 -8.52 -32.68 -21.65
CA LEU A 200 -7.33 -31.86 -21.41
C LEU A 200 -7.21 -30.67 -22.37
N LYS A 201 -7.56 -30.85 -23.67
CA LYS A 201 -7.56 -29.73 -24.64
C LYS A 201 -8.58 -28.66 -24.27
N ARG A 202 -9.81 -29.05 -23.90
CA ARG A 202 -10.86 -28.11 -23.47
C ARG A 202 -10.47 -27.40 -22.18
N PHE A 203 -9.96 -28.15 -21.21
CA PHE A 203 -9.48 -27.60 -19.95
C PHE A 203 -8.28 -26.67 -20.14
N SER A 204 -7.34 -26.99 -21.02
CA SER A 204 -6.17 -26.14 -21.29
C SER A 204 -6.54 -24.76 -21.84
N LEU A 205 -7.62 -24.66 -22.65
CA LEU A 205 -8.16 -23.38 -23.10
C LEU A 205 -8.73 -22.57 -21.93
N LEU A 206 -9.58 -23.21 -21.10
CA LEU A 206 -10.14 -22.59 -19.90
C LEU A 206 -9.04 -22.13 -18.94
N ALA A 207 -8.10 -23.02 -18.62
CA ALA A 207 -6.96 -22.76 -17.75
C ALA A 207 -6.12 -21.57 -18.24
N SER A 208 -5.86 -21.47 -19.55
CA SER A 208 -5.10 -20.33 -20.10
C SER A 208 -5.83 -19.00 -19.86
N ALA A 209 -7.15 -18.96 -20.04
CA ALA A 209 -7.95 -17.77 -19.76
C ALA A 209 -7.95 -17.43 -18.25
N MET A 210 -8.13 -18.44 -17.39
CA MET A 210 -8.12 -18.25 -15.93
C MET A 210 -6.76 -17.77 -15.41
N VAL A 211 -5.65 -18.30 -15.94
CA VAL A 211 -4.29 -17.82 -15.62
C VAL A 211 -4.13 -16.34 -15.98
N GLY A 212 -4.66 -15.91 -17.13
CA GLY A 212 -4.67 -14.49 -17.51
C GLY A 212 -5.46 -13.62 -16.52
N ILE A 213 -6.63 -14.09 -16.07
CA ILE A 213 -7.43 -13.38 -15.05
C ILE A 213 -6.69 -13.34 -13.71
N ILE A 214 -6.04 -14.43 -13.29
CA ILE A 214 -5.23 -14.48 -12.05
C ILE A 214 -4.07 -13.48 -12.11
N LEU A 215 -3.38 -13.38 -13.25
CA LEU A 215 -2.29 -12.42 -13.44
C LEU A 215 -2.81 -10.98 -13.32
N LEU A 216 -3.85 -10.62 -14.09
CA LEU A 216 -4.39 -9.27 -14.09
C LEU A 216 -4.97 -8.87 -12.72
N SER A 217 -5.77 -9.75 -12.11
CA SER A 217 -6.32 -9.52 -10.78
C SER A 217 -5.23 -9.48 -9.70
N GLY A 218 -4.21 -10.33 -9.80
CA GLY A 218 -3.08 -10.34 -8.87
C GLY A 218 -2.27 -9.04 -8.92
N ILE A 219 -2.06 -8.48 -10.10
CA ILE A 219 -1.42 -7.16 -10.28
C ILE A 219 -2.26 -6.07 -9.61
N VAL A 220 -3.57 -6.02 -9.88
CA VAL A 220 -4.47 -5.04 -9.25
C VAL A 220 -4.47 -5.16 -7.73
N ILE A 221 -4.57 -6.38 -7.20
CA ILE A 221 -4.55 -6.61 -5.74
C ILE A 221 -3.19 -6.19 -5.15
N GLY A 222 -2.08 -6.51 -5.82
CA GLY A 222 -0.74 -6.14 -5.37
C GLY A 222 -0.54 -4.63 -5.27
N PHE A 223 -0.97 -3.88 -6.30
CA PHE A 223 -0.92 -2.42 -6.30
C PHE A 223 -1.78 -1.76 -5.22
N LEU A 224 -2.78 -2.45 -4.69
CA LEU A 224 -3.64 -1.92 -3.63
C LEU A 224 -3.18 -2.30 -2.21
N GLN A 225 -2.15 -3.15 -2.07
CA GLN A 225 -1.70 -3.66 -0.76
C GLN A 225 -0.23 -3.38 -0.47
N ILE A 226 0.50 -2.83 -1.45
CA ILE A 226 1.91 -2.48 -1.38
C ILE A 226 2.02 -1.06 -1.92
N ASP A 227 2.36 -0.12 -1.05
CA ASP A 227 2.48 1.29 -1.42
C ASP A 227 3.86 1.56 -2.01
N ARG A 228 4.90 1.03 -1.34
CA ARG A 228 6.29 1.16 -1.80
C ARG A 228 6.88 -0.19 -2.18
N TRP A 229 7.67 -0.23 -3.24
CA TRP A 229 8.41 -1.43 -3.66
C TRP A 229 9.33 -1.98 -2.56
N ALA A 230 9.77 -1.14 -1.62
CA ALA A 230 10.56 -1.55 -0.48
C ALA A 230 9.82 -2.53 0.42
N GLU A 231 8.51 -2.34 0.60
CA GLU A 231 7.66 -3.17 1.44
C GLU A 231 7.57 -4.62 0.92
N LEU A 232 7.76 -4.82 -0.40
CA LEU A 232 7.80 -6.16 -1.00
C LEU A 232 8.97 -7.01 -0.48
N PHE A 233 10.10 -6.38 -0.13
CA PHE A 233 11.31 -7.06 0.33
C PHE A 233 11.54 -6.94 1.84
N SER A 234 10.83 -6.04 2.51
CA SER A 234 11.07 -5.69 3.92
C SER A 234 9.99 -6.19 4.86
N THR A 235 8.81 -6.55 4.35
CA THR A 235 7.67 -6.99 5.17
C THR A 235 7.44 -8.49 5.06
N SER A 236 6.90 -9.11 6.11
CA SER A 236 6.48 -10.52 6.09
C SER A 236 5.47 -10.79 4.95
N TYR A 237 4.54 -9.86 4.72
CA TYR A 237 3.59 -9.91 3.62
C TYR A 237 4.29 -10.03 2.26
N GLY A 238 5.28 -9.15 2.02
CA GLY A 238 6.06 -9.14 0.78
C GLY A 238 6.78 -10.45 0.52
N HIS A 239 7.43 -11.02 1.54
CA HIS A 239 8.08 -12.33 1.45
C HIS A 239 7.11 -13.46 1.07
N TYR A 240 5.95 -13.54 1.71
CA TYR A 240 4.93 -14.54 1.37
C TYR A 240 4.39 -14.36 -0.05
N LEU A 241 4.25 -13.11 -0.51
CA LEU A 241 3.86 -12.82 -1.89
C LEU A 241 4.94 -13.27 -2.88
N LEU A 242 6.22 -13.02 -2.60
CA LEU A 242 7.35 -13.47 -3.44
C LEU A 242 7.39 -15.00 -3.55
N VAL A 243 7.18 -15.72 -2.44
CA VAL A 243 7.07 -17.19 -2.46
C VAL A 243 5.87 -17.64 -3.30
N LYS A 244 4.72 -16.98 -3.17
CA LYS A 244 3.52 -17.27 -3.98
C LYS A 244 3.77 -17.06 -5.48
N VAL A 245 4.45 -15.97 -5.85
CA VAL A 245 4.84 -15.68 -7.25
C VAL A 245 5.80 -16.74 -7.77
N PHE A 246 6.81 -17.13 -6.98
CA PHE A 246 7.75 -18.19 -7.35
C PHE A 246 7.04 -19.53 -7.58
N LEU A 247 6.17 -19.96 -6.66
CA LEU A 247 5.38 -21.18 -6.80
C LEU A 247 4.48 -21.12 -8.04
N PHE A 248 3.85 -19.98 -8.30
CA PHE A 248 3.02 -19.77 -9.49
C PHE A 248 3.82 -19.90 -10.80
N LEU A 249 5.03 -19.34 -10.87
CA LEU A 249 5.92 -19.49 -12.03
C LEU A 249 6.36 -20.95 -12.24
N LEU A 250 6.61 -21.68 -11.15
CA LEU A 250 6.89 -23.11 -11.20
C LEU A 250 5.69 -23.90 -11.77
N MET A 251 4.47 -23.57 -11.34
CA MET A 251 3.25 -24.19 -11.88
C MET A 251 3.06 -23.91 -13.37
N ILE A 252 3.21 -22.65 -13.82
CA ILE A 252 3.14 -22.31 -15.25
C ILE A 252 4.18 -23.10 -16.07
N SER A 253 5.38 -23.27 -15.51
CA SER A 253 6.44 -24.05 -16.15
C SER A 253 6.03 -25.51 -16.34
N ILE A 254 5.40 -26.13 -15.33
CA ILE A 254 4.85 -27.50 -15.41
C ILE A 254 3.71 -27.59 -16.42
N ALA A 255 2.74 -26.66 -16.37
CA ALA A 255 1.65 -26.58 -17.33
C ALA A 255 2.17 -26.44 -18.78
N GLY A 256 3.24 -25.65 -18.97
CA GLY A 256 3.97 -25.52 -20.22
C GLY A 256 4.59 -26.83 -20.70
N ILE A 257 5.20 -27.62 -19.80
CA ILE A 257 5.73 -28.95 -20.12
C ILE A 257 4.60 -29.88 -20.60
N ILE A 258 3.46 -29.92 -19.90
CA ILE A 258 2.30 -30.75 -20.29
C ILE A 258 1.83 -30.34 -21.71
N ARG A 259 1.64 -29.04 -21.93
CA ARG A 259 1.10 -28.49 -23.19
C ARG A 259 2.04 -28.64 -24.38
N PHE A 260 3.32 -28.31 -24.22
CA PHE A 260 4.27 -28.22 -25.34
C PHE A 260 5.06 -29.50 -25.58
N ARG A 261 5.20 -30.39 -24.58
CA ARG A 261 5.98 -31.64 -24.72
C ARG A 261 5.11 -32.89 -24.80
N TYR A 262 4.07 -33.02 -23.99
CA TYR A 262 3.29 -34.25 -23.90
C TYR A 262 2.06 -34.25 -24.81
N LEU A 263 1.35 -33.12 -24.92
CA LEU A 263 0.19 -33.00 -25.81
C LEU A 263 0.51 -33.32 -27.29
N PRO A 264 1.64 -32.88 -27.88
CA PRO A 264 1.97 -33.21 -29.27
C PRO A 264 2.33 -34.69 -29.50
N LYS A 265 2.97 -35.34 -28.52
CA LYS A 265 3.39 -36.76 -28.61
C LYS A 265 2.19 -37.70 -28.71
N ASN A 266 1.06 -37.34 -28.12
CA ASN A 266 -0.17 -38.12 -28.25
C ASN A 266 -0.72 -38.12 -29.68
N ASN A 267 -0.49 -37.06 -30.46
CA ASN A 267 -0.90 -37.01 -31.87
C ASN A 267 0.03 -37.83 -32.79
N ALA A 268 1.18 -38.29 -32.29
CA ALA A 268 2.24 -38.96 -33.05
C ALA A 268 2.24 -40.49 -32.91
N GLY A 269 1.16 -41.11 -32.40
CA GLY A 269 0.99 -42.57 -32.37
C GLY A 269 1.73 -43.32 -31.27
N ALA A 270 2.28 -42.63 -30.26
CA ALA A 270 2.91 -43.27 -29.10
C ALA A 270 1.89 -43.95 -28.16
N PRO A 271 2.28 -44.95 -27.35
CA PRO A 271 1.36 -45.68 -26.47
C PRO A 271 0.64 -44.73 -25.51
N SER A 272 -0.69 -44.64 -25.65
CA SER A 272 -1.54 -43.71 -24.90
C SER A 272 -1.40 -43.85 -23.39
N GLN A 273 -1.14 -45.05 -22.89
CA GLN A 273 -0.97 -45.33 -21.46
C GLN A 273 0.29 -44.70 -20.85
N ILE A 274 1.43 -44.77 -21.54
CA ILE A 274 2.70 -44.20 -21.04
C ILE A 274 2.59 -42.68 -20.97
N ILE A 275 1.97 -42.07 -21.99
CA ILE A 275 1.74 -40.63 -22.06
C ILE A 275 0.75 -40.21 -20.96
N ASN A 276 -0.37 -40.92 -20.79
CA ASN A 276 -1.35 -40.61 -19.75
C ASN A 276 -0.76 -40.73 -18.35
N LYS A 277 0.11 -41.71 -18.10
CA LYS A 277 0.83 -41.85 -16.82
C LYS A 277 1.75 -40.66 -16.58
N ALA A 278 2.53 -40.25 -17.58
CA ALA A 278 3.42 -39.10 -17.46
C ALA A 278 2.64 -37.80 -17.22
N ILE A 279 1.52 -37.59 -17.94
CA ILE A 279 0.63 -36.44 -17.73
C ILE A 279 0.05 -36.47 -16.31
N ALA A 280 -0.44 -37.63 -15.84
CA ALA A 280 -0.95 -37.78 -14.48
C ALA A 280 0.12 -37.41 -13.43
N THR A 281 1.37 -37.83 -13.60
CA THR A 281 2.46 -37.46 -12.68
C THR A 281 2.69 -35.96 -12.64
N TRP A 282 2.74 -35.28 -13.80
CA TRP A 282 2.92 -33.83 -13.84
C TRP A 282 1.75 -33.07 -13.22
N ILE A 283 0.50 -33.50 -13.49
CA ILE A 283 -0.68 -32.90 -12.86
C ILE A 283 -0.67 -33.13 -11.34
N ALA A 284 -0.20 -34.28 -10.86
CA ALA A 284 -0.06 -34.54 -9.42
C ALA A 284 0.95 -33.59 -8.77
N ILE A 285 2.11 -33.39 -9.40
CA ILE A 285 3.13 -32.44 -8.92
C ILE A 285 2.57 -31.02 -8.93
N GLU A 286 1.91 -30.61 -10.01
CA GLU A 286 1.25 -29.30 -10.13
C GLU A 286 0.18 -29.11 -9.06
N THR A 287 -0.61 -30.16 -8.76
CA THR A 287 -1.61 -30.16 -7.69
C THR A 287 -0.98 -29.97 -6.31
N ILE A 288 0.11 -30.67 -6.00
CA ILE A 288 0.81 -30.54 -4.72
C ILE A 288 1.35 -29.11 -4.56
N ILE A 289 2.01 -28.57 -5.57
CA ILE A 289 2.51 -27.18 -5.57
C ILE A 289 1.34 -26.20 -5.41
N GLY A 290 0.22 -26.44 -6.10
CA GLY A 290 -0.99 -25.64 -5.99
C GLY A 290 -1.58 -25.64 -4.57
N LEU A 291 -1.59 -26.78 -3.88
CA LEU A 291 -2.04 -26.87 -2.49
C LEU A 291 -1.12 -26.10 -1.53
N VAL A 292 0.19 -26.17 -1.73
CA VAL A 292 1.17 -25.38 -0.97
C VAL A 292 0.98 -23.88 -1.25
N LEU A 293 0.78 -23.49 -2.51
CA LEU A 293 0.47 -22.13 -2.92
C LEU A 293 -0.80 -21.61 -2.24
N LEU A 294 -1.85 -22.42 -2.15
CA LEU A 294 -3.07 -22.07 -1.41
C LEU A 294 -2.81 -21.92 0.09
N GLY A 295 -1.86 -22.67 0.65
CA GLY A 295 -1.37 -22.47 2.02
C GLY A 295 -0.79 -21.07 2.22
N PHE A 296 0.17 -20.67 1.39
CA PHE A 296 0.72 -19.30 1.42
C PHE A 296 -0.33 -18.24 1.15
N ALA A 297 -1.32 -18.51 0.29
CA ALA A 297 -2.43 -17.59 0.06
C ALA A 297 -3.32 -17.41 1.32
N THR A 298 -3.49 -18.46 2.13
CA THR A 298 -4.17 -18.38 3.43
C THR A 298 -3.36 -17.61 4.46
N VAL A 299 -2.04 -17.81 4.52
CA VAL A 299 -1.15 -17.03 5.39
C VAL A 299 -1.24 -15.55 5.03
N LEU A 300 -1.05 -15.20 3.76
CA LEU A 300 -1.10 -13.83 3.26
C LEU A 300 -2.43 -13.12 3.57
N LYS A 301 -3.55 -13.85 3.51
CA LYS A 301 -4.87 -13.31 3.85
C LYS A 301 -4.99 -12.90 5.32
N ASN A 302 -4.20 -13.51 6.20
CA ASN A 302 -4.22 -13.30 7.64
C ASN A 302 -3.02 -12.50 8.14
N THR A 303 -2.13 -12.06 7.24
CA THR A 303 -1.02 -11.15 7.54
C THR A 303 -1.48 -9.72 7.29
N THR A 304 -1.00 -8.78 8.10
CA THR A 304 -1.10 -7.34 7.86
C THR A 304 -0.65 -7.02 6.43
N PRO A 305 -1.45 -6.28 5.63
CA PRO A 305 -1.00 -5.79 4.33
C PRO A 305 0.30 -4.98 4.48
N ALA A 306 1.17 -5.06 3.48
CA ALA A 306 2.50 -4.46 3.54
C ALA A 306 2.46 -2.94 3.77
N ALA A 307 1.46 -2.26 3.19
CA ALA A 307 1.18 -0.84 3.37
C ALA A 307 0.85 -0.42 4.82
N HIS A 308 0.50 -1.37 5.70
CA HIS A 308 0.14 -1.10 7.09
C HIS A 308 1.15 -1.65 8.10
N GLU A 309 2.28 -2.18 7.62
CA GLU A 309 3.35 -2.66 8.50
C GLU A 309 4.17 -1.47 9.00
N THR A 310 4.33 -1.35 10.32
CA THR A 310 5.12 -0.28 10.95
C THR A 310 6.60 -0.64 11.05
N GLU A 311 6.91 -1.92 11.24
CA GLU A 311 8.27 -2.44 11.33
C GLU A 311 8.79 -2.84 9.95
N ILE A 312 9.43 -1.89 9.27
CA ILE A 312 10.03 -2.10 7.94
C ILE A 312 11.54 -2.14 8.09
N VAL A 313 12.13 -3.33 7.89
CA VAL A 313 13.59 -3.53 7.91
C VAL A 313 14.08 -3.80 6.50
N TRP A 314 14.77 -2.82 5.93
CA TRP A 314 15.34 -2.92 4.59
C TRP A 314 16.53 -3.91 4.57
N PRO A 315 16.50 -4.95 3.73
CA PRO A 315 17.51 -6.02 3.78
C PRO A 315 18.78 -5.74 2.95
N PHE A 316 18.83 -4.64 2.20
CA PHE A 316 19.94 -4.32 1.30
C PHE A 316 20.69 -3.07 1.76
N ASP A 317 21.99 -2.99 1.45
CA ASP A 317 22.85 -1.83 1.73
C ASP A 317 22.70 -0.69 0.70
N PHE A 318 21.77 -0.84 -0.24
CA PHE A 318 21.47 0.13 -1.29
C PHE A 318 19.97 0.27 -1.51
N ARG A 319 19.54 1.42 -2.04
CA ARG A 319 18.21 1.63 -2.59
C ARG A 319 18.28 2.30 -3.95
N LEU A 320 17.21 2.13 -4.73
CA LEU A 320 17.05 2.83 -6.00
C LEU A 320 16.26 4.13 -5.74
N SER A 321 16.83 5.28 -6.11
CA SER A 321 16.15 6.57 -6.01
C SER A 321 16.40 7.41 -7.25
N LEU A 322 15.33 7.69 -7.98
CA LEU A 322 15.37 8.60 -9.12
C LEU A 322 15.58 10.03 -8.62
N ASP A 323 14.79 10.46 -7.64
CA ASP A 323 14.80 11.84 -7.15
C ASP A 323 16.16 12.25 -6.59
N ALA A 324 16.82 11.35 -5.86
CA ALA A 324 18.14 11.60 -5.29
C ALA A 324 19.26 11.67 -6.34
N THR A 325 19.13 11.00 -7.49
CA THR A 325 20.26 10.83 -8.44
C THR A 325 20.07 11.59 -9.75
N TRP A 326 18.82 11.86 -10.17
CA TRP A 326 18.50 12.31 -11.53
C TRP A 326 19.10 13.68 -11.89
N SER A 327 19.21 14.57 -10.90
CA SER A 327 19.73 15.92 -11.05
C SER A 327 21.19 16.07 -10.61
N GLU A 328 21.82 15.04 -10.04
CA GLU A 328 23.21 15.14 -9.57
C GLU A 328 24.20 15.31 -10.71
N THR A 329 24.12 14.47 -11.74
CA THR A 329 25.06 14.49 -12.87
C THR A 329 24.42 14.10 -14.19
N ALA A 330 24.86 14.75 -15.29
CA ALA A 330 24.45 14.39 -16.64
C ALA A 330 24.80 12.93 -17.03
N SER A 331 25.79 12.33 -16.34
CA SER A 331 26.17 10.92 -16.52
C SER A 331 25.07 9.95 -16.11
N VAL A 332 24.32 10.21 -15.04
CA VAL A 332 23.24 9.33 -14.57
C VAL A 332 22.19 9.17 -15.67
N GLN A 333 21.69 10.28 -16.21
CA GLN A 333 20.70 10.30 -17.28
C GLN A 333 21.18 9.52 -18.51
N SER A 334 22.44 9.74 -18.93
CA SER A 334 23.01 9.07 -20.10
C SER A 334 23.10 7.54 -19.95
N GLN A 335 23.44 7.05 -18.75
CA GLN A 335 23.54 5.63 -18.46
C GLN A 335 22.14 4.97 -18.41
N VAL A 336 21.16 5.64 -17.79
CA VAL A 336 19.76 5.19 -17.80
C VAL A 336 19.25 5.07 -19.24
N PHE A 337 19.43 6.10 -20.06
CA PHE A 337 19.02 6.05 -21.47
C PHE A 337 19.76 4.95 -22.26
N LEU A 338 21.05 4.75 -22.04
CA LEU A 338 21.80 3.66 -22.67
C LEU A 338 21.21 2.29 -22.31
N GLY A 339 20.91 2.06 -21.04
CA GLY A 339 20.27 0.82 -20.58
C GLY A 339 18.90 0.59 -21.24
N LEU A 340 18.07 1.63 -21.34
CA LEU A 340 16.78 1.56 -22.05
C LEU A 340 16.94 1.25 -23.55
N ILE A 341 17.95 1.85 -24.21
CA ILE A 341 18.28 1.54 -25.61
C ILE A 341 18.67 0.06 -25.75
N LEU A 342 19.48 -0.49 -24.85
CA LEU A 342 19.85 -1.91 -24.88
C LEU A 342 18.62 -2.82 -24.71
N ILE A 343 17.69 -2.48 -23.82
CA ILE A 343 16.44 -3.24 -23.61
C ILE A 343 15.55 -3.20 -24.88
N THR A 344 15.40 -2.03 -25.50
CA THR A 344 14.60 -1.91 -26.74
C THR A 344 15.24 -2.67 -27.90
N LEU A 345 16.57 -2.62 -28.04
CA LEU A 345 17.32 -3.42 -28.99
C LEU A 345 17.16 -4.93 -28.71
N ALA A 346 17.16 -5.35 -27.45
CA ALA A 346 16.92 -6.73 -27.06
C ALA A 346 15.53 -7.22 -27.49
N ALA A 347 14.49 -6.41 -27.28
CA ALA A 347 13.13 -6.72 -27.73
C ALA A 347 13.05 -6.81 -29.26
N ALA A 348 13.62 -5.84 -29.98
CA ALA A 348 13.65 -5.82 -31.44
C ALA A 348 14.40 -7.02 -32.03
N LEU A 349 15.59 -7.34 -31.50
CA LEU A 349 16.40 -8.49 -31.90
C LEU A 349 15.66 -9.80 -31.64
N THR A 350 15.04 -9.94 -30.48
CA THR A 350 14.23 -11.13 -30.13
C THR A 350 13.10 -11.30 -31.14
N LEU A 351 12.35 -10.23 -31.42
CA LEU A 351 11.22 -10.27 -32.35
C LEU A 351 11.67 -10.58 -33.79
N TYR A 352 12.79 -10.00 -34.23
CA TYR A 352 13.39 -10.26 -35.54
C TYR A 352 13.85 -11.71 -35.68
N LEU A 353 14.63 -12.23 -34.73
CA LEU A 353 15.09 -13.61 -34.73
C LEU A 353 13.92 -14.60 -34.66
N PHE A 354 12.83 -14.24 -33.96
CA PHE A 354 11.63 -15.07 -33.83
C PHE A 354 10.79 -15.08 -35.12
N ARG A 355 10.60 -13.93 -35.77
CA ARG A 355 9.73 -13.80 -36.96
C ARG A 355 10.47 -14.07 -38.27
N ALA A 356 11.66 -13.50 -38.45
CA ALA A 356 12.40 -13.54 -39.72
C ALA A 356 13.26 -14.80 -39.84
N LEU A 357 14.07 -15.11 -38.82
CA LEU A 357 15.05 -16.21 -38.89
C LEU A 357 14.58 -17.54 -38.27
N GLN A 358 13.43 -17.55 -37.58
CA GLN A 358 12.87 -18.73 -36.88
C GLN A 358 13.84 -19.39 -35.86
N PHE A 359 14.88 -18.69 -35.42
CA PHE A 359 15.90 -19.15 -34.48
C PHE A 359 15.48 -18.94 -33.02
N LYS A 360 14.36 -19.57 -32.64
CA LYS A 360 13.65 -19.33 -31.36
C LYS A 360 14.54 -19.48 -30.11
N LYS A 361 15.47 -20.44 -30.10
CA LYS A 361 16.37 -20.66 -28.95
C LYS A 361 17.39 -19.53 -28.79
N TYR A 362 18.06 -19.14 -29.87
CA TYR A 362 19.07 -18.08 -29.86
C TYR A 362 18.42 -16.70 -29.63
N ALA A 363 17.20 -16.50 -30.13
CA ALA A 363 16.41 -15.30 -29.84
C ALA A 363 16.20 -15.09 -28.34
N LEU A 364 15.81 -16.14 -27.62
CA LEU A 364 15.58 -16.08 -26.18
C LEU A 364 16.88 -15.83 -25.39
N ILE A 365 17.98 -16.47 -25.78
CA ILE A 365 19.28 -16.30 -25.09
C ILE A 365 19.83 -14.90 -25.33
N ALA A 366 19.95 -14.47 -26.59
CA ALA A 366 20.52 -13.16 -26.93
C ALA A 366 19.66 -12.01 -26.40
N GLY A 367 18.33 -12.12 -26.53
CA GLY A 367 17.40 -11.17 -25.94
C GLY A 367 17.50 -11.12 -24.41
N GLY A 368 17.56 -12.27 -23.75
CA GLY A 368 17.68 -12.35 -22.29
C GLY A 368 18.96 -11.71 -21.77
N VAL A 369 20.11 -12.01 -22.38
CA VAL A 369 21.41 -11.43 -22.00
C VAL A 369 21.42 -9.93 -22.23
N LEU A 370 20.96 -9.45 -23.39
CA LEU A 370 20.99 -8.02 -23.70
C LEU A 370 20.03 -7.21 -22.81
N THR A 371 18.86 -7.76 -22.48
CA THR A 371 17.94 -7.18 -21.50
C THR A 371 18.58 -7.11 -20.11
N PHE A 372 19.27 -8.16 -19.67
CA PHE A 372 19.96 -8.16 -18.38
C PHE A 372 21.04 -7.08 -18.31
N VAL A 373 21.87 -6.98 -19.35
CA VAL A 373 22.90 -5.92 -19.44
C VAL A 373 22.27 -4.53 -19.47
N GLY A 374 21.18 -4.35 -20.21
CA GLY A 374 20.45 -3.09 -20.26
C GLY A 374 19.87 -2.68 -18.90
N ILE A 375 19.26 -3.62 -18.17
CA ILE A 375 18.76 -3.39 -16.81
C ILE A 375 19.91 -3.02 -15.86
N ALA A 376 21.00 -3.78 -15.87
CA ALA A 376 22.16 -3.49 -15.02
C ALA A 376 22.74 -2.09 -15.28
N THR A 377 22.84 -1.70 -16.55
CA THR A 377 23.33 -0.37 -16.96
C THR A 377 22.38 0.74 -16.54
N ALA A 378 21.06 0.51 -16.60
CA ALA A 378 20.07 1.50 -16.21
C ALA A 378 19.93 1.68 -14.69
N LEU A 379 20.04 0.60 -13.91
CA LEU A 379 19.78 0.64 -12.47
C LEU A 379 21.01 1.04 -11.64
N GLN A 380 22.22 0.69 -12.07
CA GLN A 380 23.45 1.04 -11.35
C GLN A 380 23.57 2.53 -10.98
N PRO A 381 23.36 3.50 -11.89
CA PRO A 381 23.49 4.92 -11.56
C PRO A 381 22.36 5.46 -10.66
N LEU A 382 21.28 4.69 -10.46
CA LEU A 382 20.17 5.05 -9.57
C LEU A 382 20.36 4.49 -8.15
N SER A 383 21.42 3.72 -7.93
CA SER A 383 21.72 3.08 -6.65
C SER A 383 22.43 4.05 -5.72
N ILE A 384 21.84 4.27 -4.55
CA ILE A 384 22.44 5.04 -3.45
C ILE A 384 22.49 4.18 -2.18
N PRO A 385 23.37 4.47 -1.21
CA PRO A 385 23.41 3.75 0.06
C PRO A 385 22.05 3.76 0.77
N ALA A 386 21.74 2.68 1.47
CA ALA A 386 20.57 2.57 2.32
C ALA A 386 20.92 1.84 3.62
N ASN A 387 20.11 2.11 4.64
CA ASN A 387 20.19 1.57 5.99
C ASN A 387 18.95 0.71 6.30
N PRO A 388 19.01 -0.15 7.33
CA PRO A 388 17.86 -0.96 7.76
C PRO A 388 16.57 -0.17 7.98
N ASP A 389 16.63 1.03 8.56
CA ASP A 389 15.44 1.85 8.83
C ASP A 389 15.12 2.85 7.71
N THR A 390 15.78 2.84 6.55
CA THR A 390 15.56 3.85 5.48
C THR A 390 14.09 4.00 5.06
N TYR A 391 13.31 2.92 5.12
CA TYR A 391 11.88 2.91 4.78
C TYR A 391 10.96 2.84 6.01
N ARG A 392 11.50 2.99 7.22
CA ARG A 392 10.73 3.00 8.46
C ARG A 392 9.79 4.21 8.47
N ASN A 393 8.54 3.96 8.82
CA ASN A 393 7.54 5.01 8.97
C ASN A 393 7.60 5.60 10.38
N SER A 394 7.29 6.88 10.50
CA SER A 394 7.19 7.56 11.80
C SER A 394 6.03 7.00 12.63
N THR A 395 6.25 6.81 13.94
CA THR A 395 5.18 6.46 14.90
C THR A 395 4.38 7.69 15.33
N VAL A 396 4.92 8.89 15.15
CA VAL A 396 4.28 10.16 15.50
C VAL A 396 3.93 10.96 14.23
N PRO A 397 2.79 11.68 14.21
CA PRO A 397 2.40 12.51 13.06
C PRO A 397 3.36 13.69 12.88
N TYR A 398 3.51 14.17 11.65
CA TYR A 398 4.21 15.44 11.37
C TYR A 398 3.24 16.61 11.58
N ASP A 399 3.21 17.18 12.78
CA ASP A 399 2.31 18.29 13.14
C ASP A 399 2.96 19.31 14.08
N ALA A 400 2.28 20.43 14.32
CA ALA A 400 2.81 21.51 15.14
C ALA A 400 3.13 21.10 16.59
N ILE A 401 2.44 20.10 17.15
CA ILE A 401 2.67 19.65 18.53
C ILE A 401 3.97 18.85 18.59
N THR A 402 4.14 17.89 17.68
CA THR A 402 5.35 17.06 17.63
C THR A 402 6.59 17.87 17.22
N ILE A 403 6.43 18.87 16.35
CA ILE A 403 7.51 19.81 16.00
C ILE A 403 7.92 20.64 17.23
N ASP A 404 6.96 21.10 18.04
CA ASP A 404 7.24 21.85 19.28
C ASP A 404 7.94 20.96 20.34
N ASN A 405 7.49 19.72 20.51
CA ASN A 405 8.16 18.76 21.39
C ASN A 405 9.60 18.50 20.92
N GLY A 406 9.80 18.27 19.63
CA GLY A 406 11.11 18.10 19.01
C GLY A 406 12.03 19.30 19.18
N GLN A 407 11.49 20.52 19.14
CA GLN A 407 12.26 21.74 19.43
C GLN A 407 12.81 21.73 20.86
N ARG A 408 12.00 21.30 21.84
CA ARG A 408 12.45 21.21 23.24
C ARG A 408 13.55 20.17 23.40
N ILE A 409 13.37 18.99 22.80
CA ILE A 409 14.40 17.94 22.76
C ILE A 409 15.70 18.46 22.14
N PHE A 410 15.61 19.16 21.00
CA PHE A 410 16.77 19.75 20.34
C PHE A 410 17.47 20.81 21.21
N SER A 411 16.70 21.69 21.84
CA SER A 411 17.24 22.74 22.73
C SER A 411 17.99 22.13 23.92
N ASP A 412 17.45 21.07 24.51
CA ASP A 412 18.00 20.44 25.71
C ASP A 412 19.22 19.58 25.40
N ASN A 413 19.29 18.96 24.22
CA ASN A 413 20.28 17.92 23.91
C ASN A 413 21.26 18.28 22.80
N CYS A 414 20.88 19.11 21.83
CA CYS A 414 21.65 19.29 20.59
C CYS A 414 22.22 20.71 20.43
N ALA A 415 21.53 21.72 20.97
CA ALA A 415 21.86 23.13 20.74
C ALA A 415 23.22 23.57 21.30
N SER A 416 23.77 22.86 22.29
CA SER A 416 25.11 23.15 22.84
C SER A 416 26.23 22.95 21.82
N CYS A 417 26.09 21.96 20.93
CA CYS A 417 27.06 21.68 19.85
C CYS A 417 26.61 22.28 18.51
N HIS A 418 25.32 22.18 18.17
CA HIS A 418 24.82 22.65 16.87
C HIS A 418 24.35 24.11 16.85
N GLY A 419 24.30 24.78 18.01
CA GLY A 419 23.73 26.13 18.13
C GLY A 419 22.21 26.11 18.13
N ALA A 420 21.59 27.22 18.57
CA ALA A 420 20.13 27.33 18.66
C ALA A 420 19.43 27.17 17.29
N GLU A 421 20.10 27.56 16.20
CA GLU A 421 19.58 27.44 14.83
C GLU A 421 20.04 26.16 14.10
N GLY A 422 20.81 25.29 14.77
CA GLY A 422 21.32 24.06 14.17
C GLY A 422 22.42 24.23 13.12
N LYS A 423 23.18 25.34 13.14
CA LYS A 423 24.22 25.63 12.12
C LYS A 423 25.57 24.97 12.37
N GLY A 424 25.75 24.32 13.51
CA GLY A 424 27.06 23.81 13.94
C GLY A 424 27.92 24.88 14.63
N ASP A 425 27.30 25.94 15.15
CA ASP A 425 27.95 27.08 15.81
C ASP A 425 27.63 27.15 17.32
N GLY A 426 27.38 26.00 17.94
CA GLY A 426 27.08 25.90 19.37
C GLY A 426 28.27 26.30 20.25
N VAL A 427 28.00 26.59 21.52
CA VAL A 427 29.03 27.00 22.49
C VAL A 427 30.14 25.97 22.68
N LEU A 428 29.87 24.69 22.37
CA LEU A 428 30.85 23.60 22.40
C LEU A 428 31.49 23.31 21.03
N ALA A 429 31.02 23.92 19.94
CA ALA A 429 31.45 23.57 18.59
C ALA A 429 32.95 23.79 18.36
N ASP A 430 33.50 24.87 18.93
CA ASP A 430 34.93 25.22 18.81
C ASP A 430 35.85 24.28 19.60
N ASP A 431 35.32 23.56 20.60
CA ASP A 431 36.07 22.65 21.47
C ASP A 431 36.11 21.20 20.94
N LEU A 432 35.38 20.90 19.85
CA LEU A 432 35.31 19.57 19.26
C LEU A 432 36.35 19.39 18.15
N ASP A 433 36.99 18.22 18.11
CA ASP A 433 37.95 17.84 17.05
C ASP A 433 37.27 17.58 15.68
N VAL A 434 35.95 17.72 15.60
CA VAL A 434 35.13 17.50 14.41
C VAL A 434 34.31 18.73 14.09
N MET A 435 34.26 19.10 12.81
CA MET A 435 33.37 20.18 12.35
C MET A 435 31.93 19.74 12.48
N MET A 436 31.14 20.49 13.24
CA MET A 436 29.72 20.22 13.40
C MET A 436 28.96 20.51 12.10
N MET A 437 28.08 19.59 11.72
CA MET A 437 27.23 19.74 10.53
C MET A 437 26.18 20.83 10.74
N ASP A 438 25.93 21.62 9.69
CA ASP A 438 24.75 22.47 9.57
C ASP A 438 23.50 21.61 9.30
N LEU A 439 22.72 21.38 10.34
CA LEU A 439 21.52 20.55 10.32
C LEU A 439 20.41 21.14 9.45
N ASN A 440 20.48 22.44 9.10
CA ASN A 440 19.57 23.05 8.14
C ASN A 440 19.73 22.47 6.72
N GLN A 441 20.85 21.79 6.45
CA GLN A 441 21.17 21.15 5.17
C GLN A 441 21.08 19.62 5.26
N MET A 442 20.64 19.06 6.39
CA MET A 442 20.59 17.62 6.64
C MET A 442 19.60 16.88 5.72
N HIS A 443 18.53 17.55 5.29
CA HIS A 443 17.57 17.03 4.30
C HIS A 443 18.06 17.22 2.87
N SER A 444 19.19 16.60 2.53
CA SER A 444 19.56 16.43 1.12
C SER A 444 18.59 15.46 0.45
N VAL A 445 18.39 15.59 -0.87
CA VAL A 445 17.47 14.73 -1.65
C VAL A 445 17.76 13.22 -1.48
N GLY A 446 18.95 12.86 -0.97
CA GLY A 446 19.40 11.49 -0.74
C GLY A 446 19.07 10.86 0.64
N SER A 447 18.63 11.61 1.66
CA SER A 447 18.38 11.06 3.00
C SER A 447 16.89 11.02 3.34
N THR A 448 16.39 9.88 3.83
CA THR A 448 15.01 9.76 4.33
C THR A 448 14.92 10.05 5.83
N ALA A 449 13.70 10.28 6.34
CA ALA A 449 13.46 10.36 7.78
C ALA A 449 13.89 9.06 8.51
N GLY A 450 13.74 7.92 7.84
CA GLY A 450 14.23 6.64 8.31
C GLY A 450 15.75 6.54 8.41
N ASP A 451 16.50 7.18 7.50
CA ASP A 451 17.97 7.28 7.60
C ASP A 451 18.40 8.11 8.83
N MET A 452 17.63 9.14 9.18
CA MET A 452 17.85 9.93 10.40
C MET A 452 17.57 9.09 11.65
N TYR A 453 16.44 8.37 11.67
CA TYR A 453 16.09 7.45 12.75
C TYR A 453 17.20 6.41 12.98
N TRP A 454 17.66 5.77 11.90
CA TRP A 454 18.78 4.83 11.96
C TRP A 454 20.00 5.48 12.61
N SER A 455 20.37 6.68 12.15
CA SER A 455 21.55 7.40 12.63
C SER A 455 21.48 7.71 14.14
N PHE A 456 20.34 8.18 14.64
CA PHE A 456 20.13 8.45 16.07
C PHE A 456 20.16 7.19 16.94
N ASN A 457 19.88 6.02 16.35
CA ASN A 457 19.78 4.76 17.09
C ASN A 457 21.08 3.93 17.07
N GLN A 458 22.13 4.42 16.40
CA GLN A 458 23.45 3.77 16.34
C GLN A 458 24.16 3.78 17.70
N GLU A 459 25.03 2.79 17.94
CA GLU A 459 25.77 2.64 19.21
C GLU A 459 26.57 3.91 19.59
N LEU A 460 27.15 4.60 18.60
CA LEU A 460 27.92 5.83 18.80
C LEU A 460 27.07 6.98 19.39
N PHE A 461 25.77 7.02 19.07
CA PHE A 461 24.84 7.99 19.67
C PHE A 461 24.37 7.56 21.07
N LYS A 462 24.45 6.27 21.38
CA LYS A 462 24.02 5.68 22.67
C LYS A 462 25.13 5.58 23.70
N ASP A 463 26.39 5.77 23.30
CA ASP A 463 27.51 5.67 24.23
C ASP A 463 27.66 6.98 25.03
N GLU A 464 27.74 6.84 26.36
CA GLU A 464 27.93 7.98 27.28
C GLU A 464 29.33 8.62 27.14
N TYR A 465 30.25 7.95 26.42
CA TYR A 465 31.64 8.38 26.28
C TYR A 465 31.86 9.36 25.13
N HIS A 466 31.08 9.29 24.05
CA HIS A 466 31.17 10.18 22.89
C HIS A 466 29.94 11.10 22.74
N SER A 467 28.80 10.78 23.38
CA SER A 467 27.62 11.66 23.42
C SER A 467 27.11 11.82 24.87
N PRO A 468 27.13 13.02 25.46
CA PRO A 468 26.58 13.26 26.80
C PRO A 468 25.04 13.30 26.83
N ILE A 469 24.37 12.95 25.72
CA ILE A 469 22.92 13.01 25.54
C ILE A 469 22.28 11.77 26.16
N GLN A 470 21.22 11.95 26.96
CA GLN A 470 20.45 10.80 27.45
C GLN A 470 19.79 10.08 26.26
N PRO A 471 19.76 8.75 26.24
CA PRO A 471 19.08 8.01 25.18
C PRO A 471 17.61 8.45 25.09
N LEU A 472 17.21 8.90 23.90
CA LEU A 472 15.83 9.25 23.58
C LEU A 472 15.02 7.97 23.34
N ASP A 473 13.73 8.00 23.70
CA ASP A 473 12.79 6.96 23.27
C ASP A 473 12.39 7.10 21.79
N GLU A 474 11.65 6.13 21.26
CA GLU A 474 11.29 6.12 19.83
C GLU A 474 10.45 7.34 19.43
N ASP A 475 9.48 7.74 20.25
CA ASP A 475 8.61 8.87 19.93
C ASP A 475 9.41 10.17 20.02
N GLU A 476 10.28 10.32 21.02
CA GLU A 476 11.20 11.45 21.15
C GLU A 476 12.16 11.59 19.95
N VAL A 477 12.69 10.48 19.42
CA VAL A 477 13.52 10.49 18.21
C VAL A 477 12.71 11.00 17.02
N TRP A 478 11.47 10.54 16.85
CA TRP A 478 10.64 11.00 15.74
C TRP A 478 10.19 12.45 15.88
N GLU A 479 9.87 12.91 17.09
CA GLU A 479 9.59 14.33 17.36
C GLU A 479 10.79 15.21 17.04
N LEU A 480 12.01 14.79 17.43
CA LEU A 480 13.25 15.46 17.05
C LEU A 480 13.43 15.50 15.54
N ILE A 481 13.19 14.39 14.84
CA ILE A 481 13.25 14.34 13.37
C ILE A 481 12.24 15.33 12.76
N ASN A 482 11.00 15.37 13.23
CA ASN A 482 9.99 16.31 12.76
C ASN A 482 10.45 17.77 12.90
N TYR A 483 11.05 18.12 14.04
CA TYR A 483 11.64 19.45 14.23
C TYR A 483 12.78 19.75 13.25
N LEU A 484 13.70 18.81 13.04
CA LEU A 484 14.80 18.96 12.09
C LEU A 484 14.30 19.06 10.64
N SER A 485 13.26 18.31 10.28
CA SER A 485 12.58 18.39 8.98
C SER A 485 11.88 19.74 8.77
N ALA A 486 11.19 20.26 9.78
CA ALA A 486 10.60 21.59 9.74
C ALA A 486 11.67 22.68 9.59
N THR A 487 12.78 22.54 10.31
CA THR A 487 13.90 23.48 10.27
C THR A 487 14.60 23.48 8.90
N ALA A 488 14.87 22.31 8.32
CA ALA A 488 15.43 22.20 6.97
C ALA A 488 14.46 22.73 5.90
N SER A 489 13.15 22.42 6.02
CA SER A 489 12.11 22.96 5.14
C SER A 489 12.05 24.48 5.22
N SER A 490 12.20 25.06 6.42
CA SER A 490 12.23 26.50 6.62
C SER A 490 13.45 27.18 5.96
N TYR A 491 14.58 26.47 5.85
CA TYR A 491 15.78 26.96 5.18
C TYR A 491 15.56 27.10 3.67
N THR A 492 14.84 26.14 3.07
CA THR A 492 14.34 26.22 1.69
C THR A 492 13.29 27.33 1.55
N ALA A 493 12.44 27.53 2.57
CA ALA A 493 11.42 28.58 2.63
C ALA A 493 11.96 30.02 2.65
N ARG A 494 13.27 30.22 2.72
CA ARG A 494 13.87 31.55 2.60
C ARG A 494 13.57 32.22 1.27
N SER A 495 13.31 31.44 0.23
CA SER A 495 12.89 31.89 -1.10
C SER A 495 11.43 32.33 -1.18
N LEU A 496 10.61 32.13 -0.14
CA LEU A 496 9.21 32.61 -0.14
C LEU A 496 9.17 34.15 -0.22
N TYR A 497 8.34 34.63 -1.15
CA TYR A 497 8.11 36.05 -1.40
C TYR A 497 6.75 36.52 -0.89
N THR A 498 6.50 37.82 -1.04
CA THR A 498 5.18 38.45 -0.79
C THR A 498 4.21 38.29 -1.98
N TYR A 499 4.47 37.35 -2.88
CA TYR A 499 3.67 37.04 -4.07
C TYR A 499 3.79 35.55 -4.37
N ILE A 500 2.88 35.03 -5.18
CA ILE A 500 2.76 33.61 -5.47
C ILE A 500 3.46 33.31 -6.79
N ASP A 501 4.39 32.36 -6.76
CA ASP A 501 4.97 31.78 -7.96
C ASP A 501 4.01 30.71 -8.53
N PRO A 502 3.39 30.94 -9.71
CA PRO A 502 2.41 30.03 -10.26
C PRO A 502 3.05 28.71 -10.71
N ASN A 503 2.32 27.62 -10.54
CA ASN A 503 2.68 26.27 -10.95
C ASN A 503 3.93 25.69 -10.26
N ASN A 504 4.31 26.22 -9.10
CA ASN A 504 5.53 25.85 -8.40
C ASN A 504 5.33 25.71 -6.87
N PRO A 505 4.52 24.76 -6.38
CA PRO A 505 4.50 24.39 -4.96
C PRO A 505 5.75 23.60 -4.60
N PHE A 506 6.38 23.92 -3.46
CA PHE A 506 7.64 23.26 -3.07
C PHE A 506 7.84 23.06 -1.55
N ILE A 507 6.97 23.60 -0.69
CA ILE A 507 7.09 23.47 0.78
C ILE A 507 5.73 23.13 1.37
N GLY A 508 5.61 21.96 2.01
CA GLY A 508 4.43 21.60 2.78
C GLY A 508 4.30 22.47 4.04
N ALA A 509 3.09 22.92 4.35
CA ALA A 509 2.80 23.64 5.58
C ALA A 509 2.72 22.65 6.75
N PRO A 510 3.36 22.92 7.92
CA PRO A 510 3.17 22.09 9.11
C PRO A 510 1.68 21.98 9.48
N ASP A 511 1.17 20.76 9.60
CA ASP A 511 -0.22 20.52 9.97
C ASP A 511 -0.47 20.90 11.44
N PHE A 512 -1.71 21.23 11.79
CA PHE A 512 -2.08 21.45 13.19
C PHE A 512 -3.57 21.24 13.42
N TYR A 513 -3.88 20.80 14.64
CA TYR A 513 -5.24 20.76 15.17
C TYR A 513 -5.53 22.07 15.90
N TYR A 514 -6.79 22.50 15.84
CA TYR A 514 -7.24 23.67 16.58
C TYR A 514 -8.62 23.44 17.21
N SER A 515 -8.84 24.11 18.33
CA SER A 515 -10.12 24.18 19.01
C SER A 515 -10.35 25.60 19.50
N THR A 516 -11.53 26.14 19.20
CA THR A 516 -12.04 27.42 19.68
C THR A 516 -13.38 27.20 20.37
N ASP A 517 -13.92 28.23 21.04
CA ASP A 517 -15.24 28.16 21.67
C ASP A 517 -16.38 27.73 20.74
N SER A 518 -16.22 27.94 19.41
CA SER A 518 -17.27 27.71 18.42
C SER A 518 -16.94 26.64 17.38
N THR A 519 -15.68 26.31 17.17
CA THR A 519 -15.23 25.45 16.07
C THR A 519 -13.99 24.66 16.46
N SER A 520 -13.88 23.43 15.98
CA SER A 520 -12.64 22.65 16.05
C SER A 520 -12.41 21.98 14.71
N GLY A 521 -11.16 21.68 14.40
CA GLY A 521 -10.78 21.06 13.14
C GLY A 521 -9.27 20.92 13.03
N ASN A 522 -8.83 20.61 11.82
CA ASN A 522 -7.44 20.45 11.46
C ASN A 522 -7.14 21.29 10.19
N LEU A 523 -5.92 21.83 10.06
CA LEU A 523 -5.53 22.63 8.89
C LEU A 523 -5.73 21.86 7.57
N LYS A 524 -5.47 20.55 7.56
CA LYS A 524 -5.66 19.70 6.37
C LYS A 524 -7.11 19.49 5.96
N ASP A 525 -8.08 19.75 6.85
CA ASP A 525 -9.51 19.64 6.51
C ASP A 525 -9.92 20.64 5.41
N PHE A 526 -9.11 21.68 5.18
CA PHE A 526 -9.29 22.67 4.13
C PHE A 526 -8.69 22.24 2.78
N ARG A 527 -7.92 21.15 2.74
CA ARG A 527 -7.33 20.62 1.51
C ARG A 527 -8.43 20.21 0.52
N ASN A 528 -8.15 20.39 -0.77
CA ASN A 528 -9.06 20.22 -1.89
C ASN A 528 -10.31 21.11 -1.88
N ASP A 529 -10.52 21.91 -0.84
CA ASP A 529 -11.63 22.86 -0.74
C ASP A 529 -11.13 24.29 -0.95
N LYS A 530 -10.28 24.83 -0.05
CA LYS A 530 -9.94 26.26 -0.01
C LYS A 530 -8.52 26.53 0.49
N ALA A 531 -7.93 27.63 0.01
CA ALA A 531 -6.65 28.12 0.52
C ALA A 531 -6.83 28.79 1.89
N ILE A 532 -5.74 28.95 2.66
CA ILE A 532 -5.76 29.53 3.99
C ILE A 532 -4.73 30.66 4.10
N LEU A 533 -5.21 31.84 4.49
CA LEU A 533 -4.36 32.93 4.98
C LEU A 533 -4.16 32.71 6.49
N LEU A 534 -2.99 32.20 6.86
CA LEU A 534 -2.56 32.05 8.25
C LEU A 534 -2.02 33.40 8.74
N VAL A 535 -2.56 33.90 9.85
CA VAL A 535 -2.20 35.21 10.42
C VAL A 535 -1.75 35.02 11.86
N PHE A 536 -0.44 35.03 12.08
CA PHE A 536 0.11 35.03 13.43
C PHE A 536 0.19 36.47 13.93
N PHE A 537 -0.37 36.75 15.10
CA PHE A 537 -0.57 38.12 15.58
C PHE A 537 -0.34 38.29 17.08
N SER A 538 0.13 39.47 17.47
CA SER A 538 0.12 39.94 18.87
C SER A 538 -1.02 40.94 19.09
N TRP A 539 -1.68 40.85 20.26
CA TRP A 539 -2.76 41.76 20.65
C TRP A 539 -2.31 42.70 21.78
N PRO A 540 -2.55 44.03 21.68
CA PRO A 540 -3.37 44.74 20.67
C PRO A 540 -2.61 45.26 19.43
N GLU A 541 -1.32 44.96 19.28
CA GLU A 541 -0.43 45.53 18.26
C GLU A 541 -0.93 45.29 16.83
N SER A 542 -1.50 44.10 16.57
CA SER A 542 -2.02 43.70 15.26
C SER A 542 -3.48 44.09 14.99
N LYS A 543 -4.14 44.79 15.93
CA LYS A 543 -5.57 45.16 15.83
C LYS A 543 -5.92 45.86 14.53
N GLY A 544 -5.05 46.77 14.07
CA GLY A 544 -5.26 47.50 12.82
C GLY A 544 -5.30 46.59 11.59
N ARG A 545 -4.44 45.58 11.53
CA ARG A 545 -4.40 44.62 10.42
C ARG A 545 -5.60 43.67 10.45
N LEU A 546 -5.93 43.10 11.62
CA LEU A 546 -7.08 42.20 11.77
C LEU A 546 -8.40 42.89 11.40
N ASN A 547 -8.57 44.17 11.73
CA ASN A 547 -9.76 44.93 11.34
C ASN A 547 -9.86 45.12 9.82
N LYS A 548 -8.74 45.40 9.13
CA LYS A 548 -8.73 45.47 7.66
C LYS A 548 -9.04 44.12 7.01
N LEU A 549 -8.53 43.02 7.56
CA LEU A 549 -8.87 41.66 7.10
C LEU A 549 -10.36 41.38 7.28
N LYS A 550 -10.95 41.79 8.41
CA LYS A 550 -12.40 41.71 8.67
C LYS A 550 -13.22 42.50 7.65
N GLU A 551 -12.80 43.74 7.35
CA GLU A 551 -13.48 44.59 6.35
C GLU A 551 -13.46 43.98 4.94
N ASN A 552 -12.37 43.29 4.59
CA ASN A 552 -12.16 42.69 3.27
C ASN A 552 -12.50 41.19 3.20
N TYR A 553 -13.01 40.60 4.28
CA TYR A 553 -13.19 39.15 4.41
C TYR A 553 -14.01 38.55 3.26
N LYS A 554 -15.11 39.22 2.85
CA LYS A 554 -15.93 38.76 1.72
C LYS A 554 -15.17 38.68 0.39
N SER A 555 -14.21 39.59 0.17
CA SER A 555 -13.37 39.59 -1.03
C SER A 555 -12.35 38.44 -1.00
N ILE A 556 -11.82 38.13 0.18
CA ILE A 556 -10.88 37.02 0.39
C ILE A 556 -11.61 35.68 0.16
N THR A 557 -12.78 35.50 0.76
CA THR A 557 -13.60 34.29 0.58
C THR A 557 -14.10 34.10 -0.86
N ALA A 558 -14.29 35.19 -1.61
CA ALA A 558 -14.65 35.11 -3.03
C ALA A 558 -13.54 34.50 -3.90
N ASN A 559 -12.30 34.52 -3.42
CA ASN A 559 -11.14 33.85 -4.04
C ASN A 559 -10.90 32.45 -3.46
N ASN A 560 -11.93 31.80 -2.90
CA ASN A 560 -11.82 30.46 -2.33
C ASN A 560 -10.71 30.32 -1.27
N THR A 561 -10.62 31.34 -0.40
CA THR A 561 -9.61 31.43 0.66
C THR A 561 -10.29 31.76 1.99
N ASP A 562 -9.90 31.06 3.06
CA ASP A 562 -10.31 31.35 4.44
C ASP A 562 -9.18 32.01 5.24
N ILE A 563 -9.49 32.52 6.42
CA ILE A 563 -8.49 33.09 7.34
C ILE A 563 -8.48 32.30 8.64
N ILE A 564 -7.27 31.97 9.12
CA ILE A 564 -7.06 31.45 10.47
C ILE A 564 -6.06 32.37 11.15
N ALA A 565 -6.48 33.03 12.22
CA ALA A 565 -5.63 33.92 13.01
C ALA A 565 -5.16 33.21 14.29
N ILE A 566 -3.86 33.22 14.56
CA ILE A 566 -3.20 32.52 15.68
C ILE A 566 -2.50 33.56 16.54
N GLU A 567 -2.76 33.57 17.85
CA GLU A 567 -2.15 34.53 18.77
C GLU A 567 -0.74 34.09 19.20
N ILE A 568 0.27 34.96 19.01
CA ILE A 568 1.69 34.64 19.28
C ILE A 568 1.99 34.53 20.78
N ALA A 569 1.33 35.33 21.62
CA ALA A 569 1.45 35.25 23.07
C ALA A 569 0.27 35.96 23.75
N GLN A 570 -0.28 35.35 24.80
CA GLN A 570 -1.26 35.98 25.68
C GLN A 570 -0.55 36.85 26.71
N ASP A 571 -0.31 38.13 26.40
CA ASP A 571 0.02 39.07 27.48
C ASP A 571 -1.27 39.38 28.26
N ASN A 572 -1.19 39.54 29.59
CA ASN A 572 -2.33 39.83 30.47
C ASN A 572 -3.05 41.18 30.15
N LYS A 573 -2.57 41.89 29.12
CA LYS A 573 -3.10 43.13 28.55
C LYS A 573 -4.45 42.97 27.82
N ALA A 574 -4.92 41.74 27.60
CA ALA A 574 -6.25 41.49 27.03
C ALA A 574 -7.40 42.09 27.86
N LYS A 575 -7.19 42.32 29.17
CA LYS A 575 -8.19 42.93 30.06
C LYS A 575 -8.56 44.37 29.70
N ASP A 576 -7.63 45.14 29.13
CA ASP A 576 -7.84 46.55 28.80
C ASP A 576 -8.31 46.77 27.34
N ASN A 577 -8.25 45.74 26.50
CA ASN A 577 -8.69 45.76 25.10
C ASN A 577 -9.40 44.46 24.74
N PRO A 578 -10.74 44.34 24.90
CA PRO A 578 -11.45 43.13 24.50
C PRO A 578 -11.38 42.94 22.98
N LYS A 579 -11.10 41.71 22.55
CA LYS A 579 -11.07 41.33 21.13
C LYS A 579 -12.51 41.33 20.57
N PRO A 580 -12.77 41.97 19.41
CA PRO A 580 -14.09 41.91 18.79
C PRO A 580 -14.30 40.52 18.17
N ASN A 581 -15.56 40.15 17.93
CA ASN A 581 -15.86 38.94 17.17
C ASN A 581 -15.42 39.13 15.70
N TYR A 582 -14.56 38.23 15.22
CA TYR A 582 -14.07 38.21 13.84
C TYR A 582 -14.87 37.18 13.02
N PRO A 583 -15.08 37.40 11.72
CA PRO A 583 -15.87 36.50 10.87
C PRO A 583 -15.08 35.23 10.44
N PHE A 584 -13.87 35.07 10.95
CA PHE A 584 -12.92 34.01 10.64
C PHE A 584 -12.41 33.37 11.93
N ILE A 585 -11.71 32.24 11.83
CA ILE A 585 -11.23 31.47 12.98
C ILE A 585 -10.12 32.24 13.70
N VAL A 586 -10.25 32.36 15.02
CA VAL A 586 -9.24 32.99 15.89
C VAL A 586 -8.87 31.99 16.98
N ILE A 587 -7.62 31.55 16.98
CA ILE A 587 -7.05 30.59 17.90
C ILE A 587 -6.26 31.36 18.95
N THR A 588 -6.73 31.31 20.19
CA THR A 588 -6.08 31.95 21.35
C THR A 588 -5.54 30.92 22.33
N ASP A 589 -6.16 29.75 22.43
CA ASP A 589 -5.77 28.67 23.34
C ASP A 589 -4.87 27.67 22.63
N GLN A 590 -3.87 27.14 23.33
CA GLN A 590 -2.87 26.19 22.77
C GLN A 590 -2.19 26.69 21.49
N ALA A 591 -2.02 28.01 21.35
CA ALA A 591 -1.38 28.61 20.18
C ALA A 591 0.14 28.46 20.18
N GLU A 592 0.77 28.21 21.33
CA GLU A 592 2.23 28.14 21.48
C GLU A 592 2.89 27.09 20.56
N PRO A 593 2.45 25.82 20.51
CA PRO A 593 3.00 24.85 19.55
C PRO A 593 2.86 25.28 18.08
N LEU A 594 1.73 25.90 17.71
CA LEU A 594 1.50 26.40 16.35
C LEU A 594 2.47 27.53 16.00
N VAL A 595 2.69 28.45 16.94
CA VAL A 595 3.63 29.55 16.80
C VAL A 595 5.05 29.02 16.65
N ASN A 596 5.45 28.10 17.50
CA ASN A 596 6.80 27.51 17.52
C ASN A 596 7.08 26.72 16.24
N ALA A 597 6.13 25.92 15.76
CA ALA A 597 6.27 25.16 14.51
C ALA A 597 6.42 26.05 13.25
N TYR A 598 5.74 27.20 13.22
CA TYR A 598 5.80 28.13 12.08
C TYR A 598 6.90 29.20 12.22
N MET A 599 7.50 29.33 13.41
CA MET A 599 8.50 30.36 13.68
C MET A 599 9.70 30.24 12.71
N PRO A 600 10.33 29.07 12.52
CA PRO A 600 11.48 28.93 11.61
C PRO A 600 11.19 29.41 10.19
N PHE A 601 9.94 29.32 9.73
CA PHE A 601 9.52 29.73 8.38
C PHE A 601 9.54 31.26 8.16
N ARG A 602 9.90 32.07 9.16
CA ARG A 602 10.10 33.52 8.98
C ARG A 602 11.40 33.89 8.25
N ARG A 603 12.37 32.97 8.15
CA ARG A 603 13.69 33.22 7.51
C ARG A 603 13.52 33.75 6.09
N SER A 604 14.28 34.77 5.67
CA SER A 604 14.15 35.36 4.33
C SER A 604 15.48 35.79 3.73
N ILE A 605 15.72 35.44 2.46
CA ILE A 605 16.92 35.88 1.72
C ILE A 605 17.02 37.41 1.65
N MET A 606 15.88 38.11 1.64
CA MET A 606 15.83 39.55 1.39
C MET A 606 16.41 40.40 2.54
N ASN A 607 16.28 39.96 3.79
CA ASN A 607 16.57 40.82 4.95
C ASN A 607 17.32 40.11 6.10
N LYS A 608 16.90 38.89 6.46
CA LYS A 608 17.49 38.11 7.55
C LYS A 608 17.47 36.63 7.15
N PRO A 609 18.58 36.08 6.61
CA PRO A 609 18.65 34.68 6.23
C PRO A 609 18.56 33.74 7.45
N ASP A 610 18.85 34.28 8.63
CA ASP A 610 18.91 33.62 9.92
C ASP A 610 17.74 34.03 10.83
N PHE A 611 17.34 33.14 11.75
CA PHE A 611 16.20 33.39 12.64
C PHE A 611 16.62 33.56 14.09
N ASP A 612 16.59 34.80 14.57
CA ASP A 612 16.98 35.14 15.94
C ASP A 612 15.83 34.90 16.94
N PHE A 613 15.86 33.80 17.71
CA PHE A 613 14.86 33.50 18.76
C PHE A 613 14.61 34.67 19.74
N ALA A 614 15.58 35.57 19.93
CA ALA A 614 15.43 36.72 20.82
C ALA A 614 14.67 37.90 20.19
N SER A 615 14.49 37.91 18.86
CA SER A 615 13.73 38.95 18.16
C SER A 615 12.21 38.69 18.29
N PRO A 616 11.45 39.57 18.98
CA PRO A 616 10.01 39.39 19.17
C PRO A 616 9.27 39.48 17.83
N LEU A 617 8.44 38.47 17.54
CA LEU A 617 7.58 38.45 16.37
C LEU A 617 6.22 39.06 16.76
N LEU A 618 5.88 40.22 16.19
CA LEU A 618 4.59 40.87 16.51
C LEU A 618 3.48 40.46 15.54
N HIS A 619 3.85 40.15 14.29
CA HIS A 619 2.91 39.78 13.25
C HIS A 619 3.61 39.09 12.08
N ILE A 620 3.01 38.04 11.52
CA ILE A 620 3.45 37.42 10.27
C ILE A 620 2.26 36.74 9.59
N GLU A 621 2.23 36.79 8.26
CA GLU A 621 1.19 36.13 7.47
C GLU A 621 1.79 35.13 6.50
N TYR A 622 1.14 33.98 6.36
CA TYR A 622 1.46 32.96 5.37
C TYR A 622 0.22 32.63 4.54
N ILE A 623 0.42 32.27 3.27
CA ILE A 623 -0.63 31.64 2.46
C ILE A 623 -0.29 30.17 2.29
N VAL A 624 -1.21 29.33 2.73
CA VAL A 624 -1.24 27.89 2.42
C VAL A 624 -2.26 27.70 1.30
N ASP A 625 -1.88 27.04 0.20
CA ASP A 625 -2.85 26.75 -0.86
C ASP A 625 -3.78 25.59 -0.49
N ARG A 626 -4.78 25.34 -1.35
CA ARG A 626 -5.77 24.27 -1.13
C ARG A 626 -5.18 22.86 -1.24
N PHE A 627 -3.89 22.69 -1.52
CA PHE A 627 -3.23 21.38 -1.53
C PHE A 627 -2.28 21.22 -0.33
N GLY A 628 -2.14 22.25 0.51
CA GLY A 628 -1.36 22.21 1.75
C GLY A 628 0.05 22.76 1.63
N TYR A 629 0.38 23.49 0.57
CA TYR A 629 1.72 24.07 0.38
C TYR A 629 1.79 25.54 0.81
N LEU A 630 2.90 25.95 1.44
CA LEU A 630 3.23 27.36 1.70
C LEU A 630 3.62 28.06 0.40
N ARG A 631 2.91 29.13 0.05
CA ARG A 631 3.05 29.82 -1.25
C ARG A 631 3.52 31.26 -1.16
N ALA A 632 3.27 31.92 -0.04
CA ALA A 632 3.71 33.29 0.18
C ALA A 632 3.85 33.60 1.67
N ARG A 633 4.62 34.65 1.97
CA ARG A 633 4.89 35.12 3.32
C ARG A 633 4.96 36.65 3.37
N TRP A 634 4.34 37.26 4.37
CA TRP A 634 4.47 38.69 4.69
C TRP A 634 5.01 38.91 6.09
N ILE A 635 6.10 39.69 6.17
CA ILE A 635 6.73 40.11 7.41
C ILE A 635 6.62 41.64 7.46
N PRO A 636 5.77 42.23 8.32
CA PRO A 636 5.48 43.66 8.33
C PRO A 636 6.70 44.56 8.54
N GLU A 637 7.64 44.11 9.37
CA GLU A 637 8.90 44.79 9.68
C GLU A 637 9.80 44.93 8.45
N ASN A 638 9.55 44.14 7.41
CA ASN A 638 10.41 43.99 6.24
C ASN A 638 9.87 44.67 4.97
N ASN A 639 8.55 44.74 4.78
CA ASN A 639 7.95 45.33 3.58
C ASN A 639 6.52 45.83 3.81
N THR A 640 6.40 46.96 4.51
CA THR A 640 5.11 47.52 4.92
C THR A 640 4.22 47.91 3.73
N SER A 641 4.80 48.38 2.61
CA SER A 641 4.02 48.82 1.45
C SER A 641 3.23 47.68 0.80
N LYS A 642 3.86 46.51 0.61
CA LYS A 642 3.19 45.33 0.04
C LYS A 642 2.25 44.66 1.04
N TRP A 643 2.60 44.66 2.32
CA TRP A 643 1.73 44.09 3.37
C TRP A 643 0.38 44.81 3.47
N THR A 644 0.35 46.13 3.27
CA THR A 644 -0.90 46.90 3.31
C THR A 644 -1.72 46.93 2.01
N ASP A 645 -1.21 46.34 0.92
CA ASP A 645 -1.84 46.37 -0.41
C ASP A 645 -2.86 45.22 -0.59
N PHE A 646 -4.13 45.51 -0.32
CA PHE A 646 -5.23 44.55 -0.49
C PHE A 646 -5.53 44.18 -1.95
N PRO A 647 -5.51 45.12 -2.91
CA PRO A 647 -5.57 44.76 -4.33
C PRO A 647 -4.53 43.73 -4.74
N LEU A 648 -3.28 43.87 -4.27
CA LEU A 648 -2.23 42.87 -4.50
C LEU A 648 -2.60 41.53 -3.86
N LEU A 649 -2.97 41.50 -2.58
CA LEU A 649 -3.37 40.27 -1.90
C LEU A 649 -4.51 39.54 -2.64
N ASN A 650 -5.57 40.26 -3.00
CA ASN A 650 -6.70 39.68 -3.74
C ASN A 650 -6.28 39.11 -5.10
N ASN A 651 -5.37 39.79 -5.80
CA ASN A 651 -4.85 39.30 -7.08
C ASN A 651 -4.04 38.01 -6.89
N GLU A 652 -3.22 37.90 -5.84
CA GLU A 652 -2.48 36.68 -5.54
C GLU A 652 -3.43 35.53 -5.16
N LEU A 653 -4.43 35.76 -4.33
CA LEU A 653 -5.44 34.75 -3.97
C LEU A 653 -6.23 34.26 -5.19
N ALA A 654 -6.59 35.16 -6.11
CA ALA A 654 -7.27 34.80 -7.35
C ALA A 654 -6.43 33.88 -8.25
N LYS A 655 -5.10 33.98 -8.21
CA LYS A 655 -4.22 33.04 -8.93
C LYS A 655 -4.33 31.63 -8.37
N LEU A 656 -4.26 31.47 -7.04
CA LEU A 656 -4.40 30.16 -6.39
C LEU A 656 -5.78 29.54 -6.61
N ALA A 657 -6.84 30.34 -6.58
CA ALA A 657 -8.20 29.86 -6.79
C ALA A 657 -8.34 29.09 -8.12
N ASN A 658 -7.60 29.51 -9.16
CA ASN A 658 -7.67 28.92 -10.50
C ASN A 658 -6.57 27.90 -10.80
N GLU A 659 -5.61 27.69 -9.89
CA GLU A 659 -4.46 26.83 -10.11
C GLU A 659 -4.84 25.36 -9.96
N PRO A 660 -4.53 24.45 -10.92
CA PRO A 660 -4.84 23.03 -10.77
C PRO A 660 -3.95 22.37 -9.70
N GLU A 661 -4.27 21.13 -9.34
CA GLU A 661 -3.37 20.31 -8.53
C GLU A 661 -2.08 20.03 -9.34
N ILE A 662 -0.95 20.49 -8.81
CA ILE A 662 0.37 20.34 -9.45
C ILE A 662 1.16 19.23 -8.77
N LEU A 663 1.12 19.19 -7.45
CA LEU A 663 1.66 18.14 -6.60
C LEU A 663 0.55 17.65 -5.66
N PRO A 664 0.50 16.35 -5.32
CA PRO A 664 -0.39 15.84 -4.28
C PRO A 664 -0.03 16.42 -2.92
N PRO A 665 -0.93 16.37 -1.92
CA PRO A 665 -0.67 16.92 -0.59
C PRO A 665 0.64 16.41 0.06
N PRO A 666 1.36 17.25 0.82
CA PRO A 666 2.72 16.96 1.30
C PRO A 666 2.82 15.73 2.22
N ASP A 667 1.79 15.43 3.02
CA ASP A 667 1.80 14.27 3.93
C ASP A 667 1.59 12.93 3.18
N GLU A 668 1.22 12.97 1.89
CA GLU A 668 1.16 11.78 1.04
C GLU A 668 2.55 11.39 0.48
N HIS A 669 3.58 12.21 0.75
CA HIS A 669 4.92 12.09 0.14
C HIS A 669 6.09 12.05 1.12
N THR A 670 5.85 12.11 2.43
CA THR A 670 6.91 12.12 3.46
C THR A 670 7.48 10.72 3.77
N HIS A 671 7.57 9.82 2.79
CA HIS A 671 8.02 8.42 2.95
C HIS A 671 8.80 7.85 1.79
#